data_AF-A0A8J2SVV5-F1
#
_entry.id   AF-A0A8J2SVV5-F1
#
_cell.length_a   1.000
_cell.length_b   1.000
_cell.length_c   1.000
_cell.angle_alpha   90.00
_cell.angle_beta   90.00
_cell.angle_gamma   90.00
#
_symmetry.space_group_name_H-M   'P 1'
#
loop_
_entity.id
_entity.type
_entity.pdbx_description
1 polymer ?
#
loop_
_entity_poly.entity_id
_entity_poly.type
_entity_poly.pdbx_seq_one_letter_code
_entity_poly.pdbx_strand_id
1 'polypeptide(L)'
;MARLLLLAAVASSHAKKHHKNNTELTIAFTSDLHGEIAPLKHASQIYASLPEPKLLVDSGDSYIGTGYFRRAGPAGMGRVMRALGYAVLGVGNHDLELASSFRNFSATARAPLVSTNLCGHYDAIKCSSIVEVGDLKIGFVGYCDTSALGPAEWRSSLPKTSCDQKMTDRVIEEAVKLKRSVHIVIALGHCGYDFDVEIAKSHVIDAVVGGHTHLVRHRSSFNDGPVVLQAGAAASHLGVLRLSLARRKGNVTVVSARSEMHALDAHKHKHEVIDGELSRHAPSVKPPWRSIKQGADALACRASECAMGNLVADAMARSAACHAQRRVPLIALIESGSVRGAVKVGKFGRDEATNILPWANRLEVVRFPSVNALEAFVAFGAQSLKTTGGGFLQGSNNVRIVLNDDRARVFVRHFDCAQTQTKGQTLTFDDTKVKSACPQRGFSRPTGPIDVVVTSWLAGGGDGFSLANASRLHPLQPEWLKDVDALRRHVASLPEDAVIRREGRITFGECAEPKAPEKRAPPLVAGFLGAFSMMASFVATYPLSTLQTRAMLGEPLGLSNGCSSLYRGVALAALAVYASGAVFWTAHEFLNHLSGENHTGGHARQGAKTFLLTFVAGALNVLATNPLWVAVTRLQGGLSALPSVSERKRRWCWPCAGILPNTVLVLFPTLRQTLYEGLLRGASASTLDASSGLVTVCAAFATLIAATATHPLQWYRSRLQAGHGTHSRNASVWDGLSIKLVHTVISNTLMYLSKEQLTQFVLRTFLA
;
A
#
# COMPACT_ATOMS: atom_id res chain seq x y z
N MET A 1 -16.84 -19.69 66.73
CA MET A 1 -17.21 -18.33 66.30
C MET A 1 -16.32 -17.22 66.87
N ALA A 2 -16.00 -17.22 68.17
CA ALA A 2 -15.20 -16.14 68.79
C ALA A 2 -13.77 -15.94 68.21
N ARG A 3 -13.07 -17.01 67.81
CA ARG A 3 -11.74 -16.90 67.16
C ARG A 3 -11.79 -16.32 65.73
N LEU A 4 -12.88 -16.53 65.00
CA LEU A 4 -13.06 -15.96 63.65
C LEU A 4 -13.39 -14.45 63.71
N LEU A 5 -14.16 -14.04 64.73
CA LEU A 5 -14.47 -12.63 64.97
C LEU A 5 -13.23 -11.83 65.43
N LEU A 6 -12.33 -12.45 66.20
CA LEU A 6 -11.07 -11.81 66.62
C LEU A 6 -10.08 -11.64 65.44
N LEU A 7 -9.99 -12.63 64.54
CA LEU A 7 -9.20 -12.52 63.31
C LEU A 7 -9.77 -11.49 62.33
N ALA A 8 -11.11 -11.40 62.20
CA ALA A 8 -11.77 -10.37 61.41
C ALA A 8 -11.59 -8.96 62.02
N ALA A 9 -11.60 -8.82 63.34
CA ALA A 9 -11.36 -7.55 64.02
C ALA A 9 -9.89 -7.08 63.94
N VAL A 10 -8.93 -8.02 63.98
CA VAL A 10 -7.49 -7.73 63.80
C VAL A 10 -7.16 -7.47 62.33
N ALA A 11 -7.81 -8.17 61.39
CA ALA A 11 -7.70 -7.89 59.95
C ALA A 11 -8.37 -6.56 59.57
N SER A 12 -9.49 -6.20 60.20
CA SER A 12 -10.16 -4.90 59.99
C SER A 12 -9.40 -3.75 60.66
N SER A 13 -8.71 -4.00 61.79
CA SER A 13 -7.82 -3.00 62.42
C SER A 13 -6.48 -2.82 61.68
N HIS A 14 -5.98 -3.86 61.01
CA HIS A 14 -4.84 -3.77 60.09
C HIS A 14 -5.22 -3.16 58.73
N ALA A 15 -6.42 -3.41 58.21
CA ALA A 15 -6.93 -2.80 56.99
C ALA A 15 -7.27 -1.30 57.18
N LYS A 16 -7.72 -0.90 58.38
CA LYS A 16 -7.99 0.51 58.71
C LYS A 16 -6.76 1.33 59.09
N LYS A 17 -5.58 0.71 59.28
CA LYS A 17 -4.32 1.43 59.61
C LYS A 17 -3.46 1.82 58.40
N HIS A 18 -3.94 1.58 57.17
CA HIS A 18 -3.23 1.91 55.93
C HIS A 18 -3.88 3.00 55.07
N HIS A 19 -4.81 3.79 55.61
CA HIS A 19 -5.12 5.12 55.04
C HIS A 19 -3.94 6.07 55.27
N LYS A 20 -2.82 5.81 54.61
CA LYS A 20 -1.79 6.81 54.35
C LYS A 20 -2.42 7.90 53.47
N ASN A 21 -2.18 9.15 53.83
CA ASN A 21 -2.54 10.38 53.10
C ASN A 21 -2.32 10.27 51.58
N ASN A 22 -3.26 9.69 50.84
CA ASN A 22 -3.23 9.70 49.38
C ASN A 22 -3.94 10.96 48.89
N THR A 23 -3.16 11.86 48.29
CA THR A 23 -3.66 13.05 47.58
C THR A 23 -3.92 12.64 46.12
N GLU A 24 -5.02 13.08 45.50
CA GLU A 24 -5.28 12.89 44.07
C GLU A 24 -5.00 14.21 43.32
N LEU A 25 -4.39 14.15 42.14
CA LEU A 25 -4.22 15.27 41.22
C LEU A 25 -5.05 15.00 39.96
N THR A 26 -5.82 16.01 39.52
CA THR A 26 -6.61 15.92 38.28
C THR A 26 -6.00 16.76 37.16
N ILE A 27 -5.73 16.16 36.01
CA ILE A 27 -5.26 16.85 34.80
C ILE A 27 -6.34 16.66 33.72
N ALA A 28 -7.06 17.72 33.40
CA ALA A 28 -7.91 17.76 32.23
C ALA A 28 -7.07 18.16 31.01
N PHE A 29 -7.40 17.62 29.84
CA PHE A 29 -6.66 17.93 28.62
C PHE A 29 -7.48 17.85 27.34
N THR A 30 -7.05 18.63 26.37
CA THR A 30 -7.53 18.59 24.98
C THR A 30 -6.37 18.32 24.02
N SER A 31 -6.72 17.88 22.82
CA SER A 31 -5.81 17.57 21.72
C SER A 31 -6.45 18.03 20.42
N ASP A 32 -5.64 18.54 19.48
CA ASP A 32 -6.04 18.76 18.09
C ASP A 32 -7.36 19.55 17.97
N LEU A 33 -7.46 20.70 18.67
CA LEU A 33 -8.70 21.48 18.72
C LEU A 33 -9.08 22.06 17.35
N HIS A 34 -8.11 22.36 16.50
CA HIS A 34 -8.31 22.88 15.14
C HIS A 34 -9.23 24.10 15.05
N GLY A 35 -9.23 24.96 16.07
CA GLY A 35 -10.07 26.15 16.07
C GLY A 35 -11.55 25.90 16.40
N GLU A 36 -11.92 24.68 16.78
CA GLU A 36 -13.29 24.36 17.23
C GLU A 36 -13.47 24.76 18.70
N ILE A 37 -14.35 25.74 18.94
CA ILE A 37 -14.53 26.34 20.27
C ILE A 37 -15.92 26.10 20.85
N ALA A 38 -16.91 25.70 20.04
CA ALA A 38 -18.27 25.55 20.53
C ALA A 38 -18.43 24.40 21.55
N PRO A 39 -17.86 23.19 21.34
CA PRO A 39 -17.89 22.11 22.34
C PRO A 39 -17.15 22.44 23.64
N LEU A 40 -16.21 23.41 23.62
CA LEU A 40 -15.47 23.80 24.81
C LEU A 40 -16.34 24.46 25.89
N LYS A 41 -17.58 24.86 25.55
CA LYS A 41 -18.59 25.26 26.54
C LYS A 41 -18.95 24.10 27.47
N HIS A 42 -19.11 22.89 26.91
CA HIS A 42 -19.36 21.69 27.69
C HIS A 42 -18.10 21.27 28.46
N ALA A 43 -16.93 21.37 27.83
CA ALA A 43 -15.65 21.10 28.48
C ALA A 43 -15.45 21.98 29.73
N SER A 44 -15.78 23.27 29.63
CA SER A 44 -15.72 24.22 30.75
C SER A 44 -16.54 23.74 31.95
N GLN A 45 -17.76 23.25 31.73
CA GLN A 45 -18.62 22.77 32.80
C GLN A 45 -18.08 21.49 33.45
N ILE A 46 -17.64 20.53 32.62
CA ILE A 46 -17.01 19.31 33.13
C ILE A 46 -15.79 19.69 33.96
N TYR A 47 -14.89 20.51 33.41
CA TYR A 47 -13.68 20.96 34.09
C TYR A 47 -13.97 21.68 35.42
N ALA A 48 -14.98 22.56 35.44
CA ALA A 48 -15.41 23.24 36.66
C ALA A 48 -15.87 22.25 37.75
N SER A 49 -16.50 21.13 37.36
CA SER A 49 -16.97 20.09 38.29
C SER A 49 -15.88 19.14 38.82
N LEU A 50 -14.70 19.13 38.21
CA LEU A 50 -13.60 18.24 38.64
C LEU A 50 -13.03 18.65 40.01
N PRO A 51 -12.56 17.69 40.84
CA PRO A 51 -12.01 17.98 42.16
C PRO A 51 -10.63 18.63 42.09
N GLU A 52 -10.37 19.52 43.05
CA GLU A 52 -9.05 20.11 43.28
C GLU A 52 -8.10 19.13 43.98
N PRO A 53 -6.76 19.24 43.80
CA PRO A 53 -6.08 20.13 42.86
C PRO A 53 -6.28 19.71 41.40
N LYS A 54 -6.58 20.66 40.51
CA LYS A 54 -6.72 20.42 39.06
C LYS A 54 -6.03 21.43 38.15
N LEU A 55 -5.75 21.02 36.92
CA LEU A 55 -5.25 21.88 35.85
C LEU A 55 -5.78 21.43 34.48
N LEU A 56 -5.78 22.34 33.51
CA LEU A 56 -6.19 22.08 32.12
C LEU A 56 -5.02 22.35 31.17
N VAL A 57 -4.73 21.44 30.24
CA VAL A 57 -3.63 21.57 29.26
C VAL A 57 -4.07 21.20 27.85
N ASP A 58 -3.32 21.64 26.84
CA ASP A 58 -3.56 21.29 25.43
C ASP A 58 -2.29 20.70 24.81
N SER A 59 -2.41 19.67 23.99
CA SER A 59 -1.25 19.03 23.33
C SER A 59 -0.88 19.62 21.95
N GLY A 60 -1.45 20.77 21.57
CA GLY A 60 -1.11 21.48 20.33
C GLY A 60 -2.14 21.28 19.21
N ASP A 61 -1.89 21.96 18.09
CA ASP A 61 -2.83 22.13 16.98
C ASP A 61 -4.13 22.81 17.43
N SER A 62 -3.95 23.89 18.19
CA SER A 62 -5.03 24.49 18.93
C SER A 62 -6.00 25.25 18.00
N TYR A 63 -5.51 25.91 16.94
CA TYR A 63 -6.31 26.98 16.31
C TYR A 63 -6.61 26.86 14.80
N ILE A 64 -5.76 26.27 13.95
CA ILE A 64 -6.08 26.17 12.50
C ILE A 64 -7.12 25.08 12.21
N GLY A 65 -8.23 25.43 11.57
CA GLY A 65 -9.20 24.45 11.05
C GLY A 65 -10.65 24.90 10.88
N THR A 66 -11.06 26.04 11.46
CA THR A 66 -12.45 26.53 11.35
C THR A 66 -12.59 27.89 10.67
N GLY A 67 -13.80 28.16 10.15
CA GLY A 67 -14.21 29.48 9.68
C GLY A 67 -14.17 30.54 10.79
N TYR A 68 -14.42 30.15 12.04
CA TYR A 68 -14.21 31.01 13.22
C TYR A 68 -12.75 31.44 13.31
N PHE A 69 -11.82 30.48 13.31
CA PHE A 69 -10.40 30.77 13.40
C PHE A 69 -9.93 31.71 12.28
N ARG A 70 -10.37 31.47 11.04
CA ARG A 70 -10.01 32.35 9.90
C ARG A 70 -10.34 33.82 10.16
N ARG A 71 -11.37 34.12 10.95
CA ARG A 71 -11.76 35.50 11.30
C ARG A 71 -11.14 35.98 12.60
N ALA A 72 -11.03 35.12 13.61
CA ALA A 72 -10.59 35.50 14.95
C ALA A 72 -9.06 35.44 15.14
N GLY A 73 -8.37 34.65 14.31
CA GLY A 73 -6.94 34.38 14.36
C GLY A 73 -6.48 33.74 15.68
N PRO A 74 -5.15 33.59 15.87
CA PRO A 74 -4.59 33.01 17.09
C PRO A 74 -4.99 33.77 18.36
N ALA A 75 -5.15 35.09 18.29
CA ALA A 75 -5.59 35.90 19.43
C ALA A 75 -7.01 35.52 19.90
N GLY A 76 -7.92 35.18 18.97
CA GLY A 76 -9.25 34.68 19.32
C GLY A 76 -9.20 33.37 20.09
N MET A 77 -8.41 32.40 19.62
CA MET A 77 -8.21 31.15 20.37
C MET A 77 -7.54 31.40 21.73
N GLY A 78 -6.54 32.28 21.79
CA GLY A 78 -5.89 32.65 23.04
C GLY A 78 -6.87 33.19 24.08
N ARG A 79 -7.85 34.01 23.67
CA ARG A 79 -8.88 34.52 24.60
C ARG A 79 -9.78 33.41 25.13
N VAL A 80 -10.15 32.43 24.30
CA VAL A 80 -10.92 31.25 24.72
C VAL A 80 -10.11 30.41 25.70
N MET A 81 -8.85 30.09 25.38
CA MET A 81 -7.98 29.30 26.25
C MET A 81 -7.70 29.97 27.59
N ARG A 82 -7.51 31.30 27.59
CA ARG A 82 -7.39 32.08 28.83
C ARG A 82 -8.65 31.97 29.68
N ALA A 83 -9.83 32.09 29.07
CA ALA A 83 -11.09 32.07 29.79
C ALA A 83 -11.38 30.69 30.42
N LEU A 84 -10.90 29.62 29.80
CA LEU A 84 -11.01 28.25 30.32
C LEU A 84 -9.93 27.89 31.34
N GLY A 85 -8.89 28.71 31.49
CA GLY A 85 -7.83 28.49 32.48
C GLY A 85 -6.78 27.45 32.06
N TYR A 86 -6.45 27.36 30.77
CA TYR A 86 -5.35 26.50 30.31
C TYR A 86 -4.03 26.91 30.98
N ALA A 87 -3.34 25.96 31.59
CA ALA A 87 -2.14 26.18 32.38
C ALA A 87 -0.86 26.09 31.54
N VAL A 88 -0.81 25.17 30.57
CA VAL A 88 0.31 24.95 29.65
C VAL A 88 -0.23 24.51 28.29
N LEU A 89 0.40 25.00 27.22
CA LEU A 89 0.03 24.67 25.85
C LEU A 89 1.21 24.00 25.15
N GLY A 90 0.99 22.81 24.60
CA GLY A 90 1.88 22.20 23.63
C GLY A 90 1.85 22.98 22.31
N VAL A 91 2.82 22.70 21.44
CA VAL A 91 2.86 23.23 20.07
C VAL A 91 2.66 22.07 19.12
N GLY A 92 1.69 22.21 18.22
CA GLY A 92 1.45 21.26 17.14
C GLY A 92 2.03 21.73 15.80
N ASN A 93 2.01 20.83 14.81
CA ASN A 93 2.56 21.12 13.49
C ASN A 93 1.77 22.23 12.79
N HIS A 94 0.44 22.25 12.89
CA HIS A 94 -0.36 23.30 12.26
C HIS A 94 -0.12 24.65 12.94
N ASP A 95 0.23 24.69 14.23
CA ASP A 95 0.57 25.96 14.89
C ASP A 95 1.81 26.64 14.26
N LEU A 96 2.73 25.86 13.66
CA LEU A 96 3.93 26.39 12.98
C LEU A 96 3.61 27.14 11.68
N GLU A 97 2.45 26.91 11.07
CA GLU A 97 1.99 27.68 9.89
C GLU A 97 1.85 29.18 10.20
N LEU A 98 1.66 29.52 11.48
CA LEU A 98 1.56 30.89 11.98
C LEU A 98 2.57 31.15 13.09
N ALA A 99 3.79 30.62 12.97
CA ALA A 99 4.84 30.73 13.99
C ALA A 99 5.15 32.18 14.43
N SER A 100 4.97 33.16 13.54
CA SER A 100 5.10 34.59 13.88
C SER A 100 4.11 35.06 14.96
N SER A 101 3.01 34.33 15.17
CA SER A 101 1.97 34.63 16.14
C SER A 101 2.21 34.01 17.52
N PHE A 102 3.21 33.15 17.72
CA PHE A 102 3.42 32.45 19.00
C PHE A 102 3.51 33.38 20.21
N ARG A 103 4.25 34.49 20.08
CA ARG A 103 4.38 35.48 21.17
C ARG A 103 3.02 36.09 21.53
N ASN A 104 2.25 36.50 20.52
CA ASN A 104 0.93 37.09 20.74
C ASN A 104 -0.08 36.06 21.25
N PHE A 105 -0.05 34.84 20.73
CA PHE A 105 -0.90 33.74 21.15
C PHE A 105 -0.66 33.37 22.61
N SER A 106 0.59 33.10 23.01
CA SER A 106 0.95 32.80 24.39
C SER A 106 0.61 33.96 25.35
N ALA A 107 0.91 35.20 24.96
CA ALA A 107 0.53 36.38 25.75
C ALA A 107 -1.00 36.49 25.92
N THR A 108 -1.76 36.23 24.85
CA THR A 108 -3.22 36.26 24.88
C THR A 108 -3.82 35.08 25.64
N ALA A 109 -3.21 33.90 25.61
CA ALA A 109 -3.64 32.75 26.41
C ALA A 109 -3.26 32.90 27.89
N ARG A 110 -2.21 33.68 28.21
CA ARG A 110 -1.53 33.68 29.53
C ARG A 110 -1.04 32.29 29.95
N ALA A 111 -0.65 31.49 28.97
CA ALA A 111 -0.10 30.16 29.17
C ALA A 111 1.21 30.02 28.38
N PRO A 112 2.25 29.39 28.97
CA PRO A 112 3.49 29.12 28.27
C PRO A 112 3.29 28.08 27.17
N LEU A 113 3.99 28.26 26.05
CA LEU A 113 4.14 27.25 25.01
C LEU A 113 5.36 26.38 25.33
N VAL A 114 5.23 25.06 25.20
CA VAL A 114 6.33 24.11 25.44
C VAL A 114 6.67 23.27 24.21
N SER A 115 7.96 23.21 23.86
CA SER A 115 8.52 22.28 22.88
C SER A 115 10.06 22.27 22.97
N THR A 116 10.64 21.10 23.20
CA THR A 116 12.10 20.88 23.34
C THR A 116 12.88 21.04 22.03
N ASN A 117 12.23 20.84 20.89
CA ASN A 117 12.84 21.01 19.57
C ASN A 117 12.64 22.40 18.98
N LEU A 118 11.72 23.21 19.53
CA LEU A 118 11.45 24.57 19.08
C LEU A 118 11.94 25.64 20.07
N CYS A 119 12.24 25.27 21.32
CA CYS A 119 12.83 26.19 22.27
C CYS A 119 14.20 26.70 21.78
N GLY A 120 14.46 27.99 21.98
CA GLY A 120 15.64 28.66 21.43
C GLY A 120 15.54 29.04 19.95
N HIS A 121 14.61 28.45 19.19
CA HIS A 121 14.24 28.93 17.85
C HIS A 121 13.16 30.00 17.91
N TYR A 122 12.28 29.93 18.92
CA TYR A 122 11.25 30.93 19.18
C TYR A 122 11.29 31.35 20.65
N ASP A 123 11.49 32.65 20.91
CA ASP A 123 11.56 33.20 22.28
C ASP A 123 10.31 32.91 23.13
N ALA A 124 9.15 32.75 22.48
CA ALA A 124 7.88 32.49 23.15
C ALA A 124 7.72 31.03 23.60
N ILE A 125 8.58 30.12 23.13
CA ILE A 125 8.51 28.68 23.39
C ILE A 125 9.61 28.28 24.38
N LYS A 126 9.20 27.62 25.46
CA LYS A 126 10.11 27.04 26.45
C LYS A 126 10.34 25.56 26.15
N CYS A 127 11.49 24.99 26.55
CA CYS A 127 11.70 23.54 26.42
C CYS A 127 10.77 22.78 27.37
N SER A 128 10.59 23.32 28.57
CA SER A 128 9.71 22.83 29.61
C SER A 128 9.12 23.97 30.45
N SER A 129 8.07 23.69 31.22
CA SER A 129 7.48 24.64 32.17
C SER A 129 7.09 23.94 33.47
N ILE A 130 7.16 24.65 34.60
CA ILE A 130 6.70 24.17 35.91
C ILE A 130 5.43 24.91 36.28
N VAL A 131 4.40 24.19 36.69
CA VAL A 131 3.16 24.73 37.25
C VAL A 131 3.02 24.25 38.69
N GLU A 132 2.69 25.15 39.59
CA GLU A 132 2.40 24.83 40.99
C GLU A 132 0.88 24.82 41.18
N VAL A 133 0.34 23.70 41.67
CA VAL A 133 -1.09 23.54 41.98
C VAL A 133 -1.22 23.01 43.40
N GLY A 134 -1.77 23.84 44.29
CA GLY A 134 -1.67 23.58 45.72
C GLY A 134 -0.21 23.54 46.16
N ASP A 135 0.22 22.42 46.74
CA ASP A 135 1.61 22.18 47.14
C ASP A 135 2.38 21.29 46.15
N LEU A 136 1.78 20.96 45.00
CA LEU A 136 2.38 20.11 43.97
C LEU A 136 3.06 20.94 42.88
N LYS A 137 4.36 20.71 42.67
CA LYS A 137 5.10 21.15 41.47
C LYS A 137 5.01 20.10 40.37
N ILE A 138 4.48 20.51 39.21
CA ILE A 138 4.25 19.65 38.04
C ILE A 138 5.03 20.23 36.88
N GLY A 139 5.91 19.42 36.30
CA GLY A 139 6.71 19.77 35.13
C GLY A 139 6.07 19.29 33.84
N PHE A 140 6.08 20.12 32.81
CA PHE A 140 5.61 19.82 31.47
C PHE A 140 6.76 19.93 30.48
N VAL A 141 7.05 18.85 29.76
CA VAL A 141 8.10 18.79 28.72
C VAL A 141 7.43 18.68 27.36
N GLY A 142 7.76 19.60 26.46
CA GLY A 142 7.11 19.69 25.15
C GLY A 142 7.84 19.00 24.01
N TYR A 143 7.12 18.63 22.95
CA TYR A 143 7.68 18.12 21.69
C TYR A 143 6.69 18.35 20.53
N CYS A 144 7.20 18.56 19.32
CA CYS A 144 6.38 18.85 18.14
C CYS A 144 6.97 18.20 16.89
N ASP A 145 6.16 17.51 16.08
CA ASP A 145 6.57 17.11 14.73
C ASP A 145 6.73 18.36 13.84
N THR A 146 7.90 18.51 13.23
CA THR A 146 8.14 19.58 12.24
C THR A 146 8.33 19.03 10.82
N SER A 147 8.30 17.71 10.66
CA SER A 147 8.47 17.02 9.38
C SER A 147 7.21 17.09 8.52
N ALA A 148 6.03 17.18 9.15
CA ALA A 148 4.72 17.26 8.51
C ALA A 148 4.38 18.61 7.86
N LEU A 149 5.33 19.56 7.78
CA LEU A 149 5.04 20.91 7.30
C LEU A 149 5.13 21.02 5.78
N GLY A 150 4.32 21.95 5.25
CA GLY A 150 3.91 22.12 3.86
C GLY A 150 4.97 22.47 2.83
N PRO A 151 4.63 23.22 1.77
CA PRO A 151 5.51 23.47 0.63
C PRO A 151 6.93 23.87 1.04
N ALA A 152 7.92 23.51 0.21
CA ALA A 152 9.36 23.66 0.50
C ALA A 152 9.79 25.06 1.01
N GLU A 153 9.05 26.11 0.67
CA GLU A 153 9.24 27.49 1.13
C GLU A 153 9.08 27.65 2.66
N TRP A 154 8.20 26.87 3.29
CA TRP A 154 8.01 26.86 4.75
C TRP A 154 9.11 26.06 5.46
N ARG A 155 9.69 25.08 4.76
CA ARG A 155 10.70 24.15 5.30
C ARG A 155 12.10 24.73 5.40
N SER A 156 12.39 25.86 4.77
CA SER A 156 13.73 26.45 4.73
C SER A 156 14.12 27.19 6.02
N SER A 157 13.15 27.62 6.82
CA SER A 157 13.36 28.41 8.05
C SER A 157 13.13 27.65 9.36
N LEU A 158 12.68 26.39 9.27
CA LEU A 158 12.30 25.59 10.44
C LEU A 158 13.34 24.52 10.79
N PRO A 159 13.51 24.18 12.08
CA PRO A 159 14.30 23.02 12.48
C PRO A 159 13.66 21.78 11.88
N LYS A 160 14.37 21.10 10.96
CA LYS A 160 13.91 19.82 10.40
C LYS A 160 14.13 18.73 11.44
N THR A 161 13.12 18.49 12.27
CA THR A 161 13.14 17.49 13.33
C THR A 161 12.00 16.52 13.11
N SER A 162 12.36 15.29 12.75
CA SER A 162 11.46 14.14 12.76
C SER A 162 11.19 13.69 14.19
N CYS A 163 10.02 13.08 14.42
CA CYS A 163 9.71 12.36 15.65
C CYS A 163 10.47 11.02 15.70
N ASP A 164 11.80 11.12 15.73
CA ASP A 164 12.76 10.02 15.71
C ASP A 164 13.48 9.88 17.07
N GLN A 165 14.47 9.00 17.13
CA GLN A 165 15.25 8.76 18.33
C GLN A 165 15.90 10.05 18.89
N LYS A 166 16.33 10.97 18.04
CA LYS A 166 16.95 12.23 18.48
C LYS A 166 15.93 13.13 19.18
N MET A 167 14.66 13.09 18.75
CA MET A 167 13.58 13.74 19.48
C MET A 167 13.32 13.06 20.82
N THR A 168 13.26 11.73 20.84
CA THR A 168 13.12 10.94 22.08
C THR A 168 14.19 11.34 23.10
N ASP A 169 15.45 11.37 22.68
CA ASP A 169 16.59 11.71 23.56
C ASP A 169 16.44 13.13 24.13
N ARG A 170 16.05 14.12 23.30
CA ARG A 170 15.81 15.50 23.75
C ARG A 170 14.72 15.61 24.81
N VAL A 171 13.60 14.90 24.60
CA VAL A 171 12.48 14.89 25.54
C VAL A 171 12.90 14.26 26.86
N ILE A 172 13.60 13.12 26.82
CA ILE A 172 14.06 12.42 28.02
C ILE A 172 15.09 13.26 28.77
N GLU A 173 16.06 13.86 28.09
CA GLU A 173 17.07 14.73 28.71
C GLU A 173 16.44 15.90 29.46
N GLU A 174 15.46 16.57 28.86
CA GLU A 174 14.74 17.67 29.50
C GLU A 174 13.87 17.17 30.68
N ALA A 175 13.22 16.02 30.53
CA ALA A 175 12.46 15.38 31.61
C ALA A 175 13.34 15.04 32.82
N VAL A 176 14.55 14.51 32.59
CA VAL A 176 15.52 14.19 33.65
C VAL A 176 15.97 15.45 34.40
N LYS A 177 16.20 16.56 33.69
CA LYS A 177 16.51 17.85 34.32
C LYS A 177 15.35 18.31 35.20
N LEU A 178 14.12 18.27 34.66
CA LEU A 178 12.93 18.76 35.33
C LEU A 178 12.57 17.94 36.58
N LYS A 179 12.71 16.61 36.52
CA LYS A 179 12.40 15.66 37.61
C LYS A 179 13.13 15.97 38.93
N ARG A 180 14.26 16.69 38.87
CA ARG A 180 15.02 17.13 40.06
C ARG A 180 14.34 18.24 40.85
N SER A 181 13.39 18.96 40.24
CA SER A 181 12.76 20.16 40.80
C SER A 181 11.24 20.08 40.90
N VAL A 182 10.65 18.97 40.45
CA VAL A 182 9.20 18.74 40.42
C VAL A 182 8.85 17.37 40.97
N HIS A 183 7.61 17.20 41.40
CA HIS A 183 7.10 15.91 41.86
C HIS A 183 6.71 15.01 40.68
N ILE A 184 6.10 15.61 39.66
CA ILE A 184 5.46 14.92 38.54
C ILE A 184 5.95 15.54 37.23
N VAL A 185 6.31 14.72 36.25
CA VAL A 185 6.71 15.13 34.90
C VAL A 185 5.69 14.57 33.90
N ILE A 186 5.07 15.48 33.15
CA ILE A 186 4.13 15.18 32.08
C ILE A 186 4.81 15.53 30.76
N ALA A 187 4.85 14.58 29.82
CA ALA A 187 5.19 14.90 28.45
C ALA A 187 3.93 15.40 27.73
N LEU A 188 4.00 16.57 27.10
CA LEU A 188 2.88 17.27 26.48
C LEU A 188 3.27 17.68 25.06
N GLY A 189 2.84 16.95 24.04
CA GLY A 189 3.33 17.23 22.69
C GLY A 189 2.59 16.55 21.56
N HIS A 190 3.17 16.68 20.36
CA HIS A 190 2.44 16.55 19.10
C HIS A 190 3.25 15.79 18.03
N CYS A 191 3.52 14.50 18.29
CA CYS A 191 4.30 13.62 17.41
C CYS A 191 3.56 12.32 17.01
N GLY A 192 2.30 12.18 17.43
CA GLY A 192 1.51 10.98 17.18
C GLY A 192 1.71 9.88 18.22
N TYR A 193 0.71 8.99 18.29
CA TYR A 193 0.58 8.02 19.38
C TYR A 193 1.75 7.03 19.51
N ASP A 194 2.35 6.59 18.40
CA ASP A 194 3.47 5.64 18.45
C ASP A 194 4.71 6.26 19.10
N PHE A 195 4.98 7.54 18.81
CA PHE A 195 6.04 8.30 19.46
C PHE A 195 5.73 8.54 20.94
N ASP A 196 4.47 8.86 21.27
CA ASP A 196 4.01 9.03 22.64
C ASP A 196 4.26 7.76 23.50
N VAL A 197 4.05 6.58 22.90
CA VAL A 197 4.35 5.28 23.53
C VAL A 197 5.86 5.06 23.70
N GLU A 198 6.68 5.51 22.75
CA GLU A 198 8.14 5.36 22.83
C GLU A 198 8.73 6.17 23.99
N ILE A 199 8.39 7.45 24.11
CA ILE A 199 8.93 8.30 25.19
C ILE A 199 8.47 7.83 26.58
N ALA A 200 7.29 7.21 26.68
CA ALA A 200 6.77 6.64 27.92
C ALA A 200 7.65 5.49 28.46
N LYS A 201 8.41 4.79 27.62
CA LYS A 201 9.31 3.69 28.05
C LYS A 201 10.49 4.14 28.92
N SER A 202 10.78 5.45 28.96
CA SER A 202 11.88 6.00 29.76
C SER A 202 11.68 5.91 31.26
N HIS A 203 10.44 5.74 31.73
CA HIS A 203 10.02 5.76 33.14
C HIS A 203 10.35 7.04 33.94
N VAL A 204 11.01 8.04 33.34
CA VAL A 204 11.24 9.36 33.95
C VAL A 204 9.99 10.24 33.87
N ILE A 205 9.18 10.02 32.82
CA ILE A 205 7.89 10.66 32.58
C ILE A 205 6.80 9.89 33.33
N ASP A 206 5.94 10.59 34.07
CA ASP A 206 4.86 9.96 34.85
C ASP A 206 3.58 9.75 34.01
N ALA A 207 3.34 10.59 32.99
CA ALA A 207 2.28 10.43 32.01
C ALA A 207 2.57 11.21 30.71
N VAL A 208 1.97 10.76 29.61
CA VAL A 208 2.06 11.41 28.28
C VAL A 208 0.67 11.85 27.82
N VAL A 209 0.57 13.12 27.44
CA VAL A 209 -0.62 13.74 26.82
C VAL A 209 -0.22 14.19 25.42
N GLY A 210 -0.64 13.40 24.42
CA GLY A 210 -0.23 13.53 23.02
C GLY A 210 -1.30 14.13 22.10
N GLY A 211 -1.00 14.24 20.82
CA GLY A 211 -1.88 14.71 19.75
C GLY A 211 -1.45 14.21 18.37
N HIS A 212 -1.83 14.89 17.29
CA HIS A 212 -1.44 14.66 15.88
C HIS A 212 -2.22 13.54 15.17
N THR A 213 -2.40 12.41 15.84
CA THR A 213 -3.08 11.23 15.26
C THR A 213 -4.61 11.29 15.38
N HIS A 214 -5.16 12.30 16.08
CA HIS A 214 -6.59 12.50 16.34
C HIS A 214 -7.29 11.30 17.03
N LEU A 215 -6.55 10.42 17.68
CA LEU A 215 -7.13 9.23 18.27
C LEU A 215 -7.79 9.58 19.60
N VAL A 216 -8.92 8.94 19.90
CA VAL A 216 -9.44 8.88 21.28
C VAL A 216 -8.81 7.66 21.93
N ARG A 217 -7.75 7.86 22.72
CA ARG A 217 -6.97 6.79 23.32
C ARG A 217 -6.68 7.06 24.78
N HIS A 218 -6.92 6.04 25.60
CA HIS A 218 -6.51 6.01 26.98
C HIS A 218 -6.03 4.59 27.32
N ARG A 219 -4.74 4.30 27.15
CA ARG A 219 -4.22 2.96 27.46
C ARG A 219 -4.17 2.78 28.98
N SER A 220 -4.81 1.72 29.46
CA SER A 220 -5.01 1.43 30.88
C SER A 220 -4.16 0.24 31.35
N SER A 221 -2.98 0.53 31.91
CA SER A 221 -2.37 -0.22 33.02
C SER A 221 -1.14 0.54 33.49
N PHE A 222 -1.22 1.20 34.65
CA PHE A 222 -0.07 1.83 35.31
C PHE A 222 1.07 0.82 35.61
N ASN A 223 0.75 -0.48 35.66
CA ASN A 223 1.72 -1.55 35.87
C ASN A 223 2.61 -1.81 34.64
N ASP A 224 2.21 -1.36 33.45
CA ASP A 224 2.97 -1.54 32.20
C ASP A 224 3.80 -0.29 31.84
N GLY A 225 3.77 0.74 32.68
CA GLY A 225 4.47 2.02 32.48
C GLY A 225 3.55 3.25 32.56
N PRO A 226 4.08 4.44 32.21
CA PRO A 226 3.31 5.69 32.18
C PRO A 226 2.08 5.59 31.28
N VAL A 227 1.00 6.26 31.67
CA VAL A 227 -0.22 6.31 30.85
C VAL A 227 -0.01 7.21 29.65
N VAL A 228 -0.49 6.77 28.48
CA VAL A 228 -0.42 7.51 27.21
C VAL A 228 -1.84 7.83 26.74
N LEU A 229 -2.10 9.11 26.53
CA LEU A 229 -3.46 9.64 26.38
C LEU A 229 -3.56 10.60 25.18
N GLN A 230 -4.66 10.50 24.42
CA GLN A 230 -5.06 11.45 23.37
C GLN A 230 -6.58 11.66 23.39
N ALA A 231 -7.04 12.92 23.31
CA ALA A 231 -8.45 13.30 23.47
C ALA A 231 -9.20 13.49 22.14
N GLY A 232 -8.82 12.76 21.09
CA GLY A 232 -9.42 12.92 19.76
C GLY A 232 -8.98 14.22 19.08
N ALA A 233 -9.88 14.81 18.29
CA ALA A 233 -9.68 16.10 17.63
C ALA A 233 -10.98 16.91 17.59
N ALA A 234 -10.90 18.17 17.13
CA ALA A 234 -12.01 19.10 16.93
C ALA A 234 -12.90 19.26 18.17
N ALA A 235 -12.28 19.28 19.36
CA ALA A 235 -12.96 19.31 20.65
C ALA A 235 -14.03 18.21 20.79
N SER A 236 -13.79 17.02 20.23
CA SER A 236 -14.73 15.89 20.35
C SER A 236 -14.79 15.33 21.77
N HIS A 237 -13.68 15.35 22.50
CA HIS A 237 -13.60 14.86 23.87
C HIS A 237 -12.80 15.82 24.76
N LEU A 238 -13.13 15.81 26.06
CA LEU A 238 -12.25 16.28 27.13
C LEU A 238 -11.67 15.05 27.83
N GLY A 239 -10.35 14.91 27.80
CA GLY A 239 -9.66 13.88 28.56
C GLY A 239 -9.48 14.31 30.01
N VAL A 240 -9.61 13.36 30.95
CA VAL A 240 -9.38 13.59 32.38
C VAL A 240 -8.46 12.50 32.89
N LEU A 241 -7.29 12.89 33.39
CA LEU A 241 -6.31 12.02 34.05
C LEU A 241 -6.32 12.30 35.56
N ARG A 242 -6.50 11.25 36.36
CA ARG A 242 -6.42 11.27 37.82
C ARG A 242 -5.19 10.50 38.28
N LEU A 243 -4.27 11.19 38.94
CA LEU A 243 -3.06 10.60 39.51
C LEU A 243 -3.23 10.48 41.02
N SER A 244 -3.18 9.26 41.55
CA SER A 244 -3.09 9.03 42.99
C SER A 244 -1.63 9.14 43.42
N LEU A 245 -1.39 9.91 44.48
CA LEU A 245 -0.05 10.25 44.95
C LEU A 245 0.18 9.67 46.35
N ALA A 246 1.34 9.03 46.55
CA ALA A 246 1.81 8.67 47.87
C ALA A 246 2.87 9.67 48.36
N ARG A 247 2.74 10.07 49.62
CA ARG A 247 3.71 10.93 50.30
C ARG A 247 4.57 10.09 51.25
N ARG A 248 5.89 10.16 51.11
CA ARG A 248 6.86 9.50 52.01
C ARG A 248 8.04 10.44 52.30
N LYS A 249 8.20 10.84 53.56
CA LYS A 249 9.32 11.71 54.03
C LYS A 249 9.52 12.97 53.16
N GLY A 250 8.43 13.63 52.76
CA GLY A 250 8.47 14.81 51.89
C GLY A 250 8.57 14.54 50.38
N ASN A 251 8.83 13.30 49.96
CA ASN A 251 8.81 12.92 48.55
C ASN A 251 7.38 12.54 48.11
N VAL A 252 6.97 13.00 46.94
CA VAL A 252 5.68 12.73 46.31
C VAL A 252 5.91 11.83 45.10
N THR A 253 5.23 10.69 45.06
CA THR A 253 5.35 9.72 43.96
C THR A 253 3.97 9.32 43.46
N VAL A 254 3.82 9.18 42.14
CA VAL A 254 2.60 8.62 41.54
C VAL A 254 2.53 7.12 41.87
N VAL A 255 1.39 6.66 42.39
CA VAL A 255 1.17 5.24 42.73
C VAL A 255 0.11 4.57 41.88
N SER A 256 -0.79 5.35 41.27
CA SER A 256 -1.70 4.86 40.24
C SER A 256 -2.22 6.01 39.39
N ALA A 257 -2.68 5.67 38.19
CA ALA A 257 -3.29 6.60 37.25
C ALA A 257 -4.63 6.02 36.77
N ARG A 258 -5.64 6.86 36.64
CA ARG A 258 -6.94 6.55 36.02
C ARG A 258 -7.27 7.62 35.01
N SER A 259 -7.91 7.25 33.91
CA SER A 259 -8.28 8.22 32.88
C SER A 259 -9.66 7.97 32.30
N GLU A 260 -10.34 9.07 31.97
CA GLU A 260 -11.69 9.12 31.42
C GLU A 260 -11.69 10.02 30.17
N MET A 261 -12.53 9.71 29.19
CA MET A 261 -12.74 10.51 27.99
C MET A 261 -14.20 10.94 27.92
N HIS A 262 -14.46 12.23 28.09
CA HIS A 262 -15.82 12.77 28.08
C HIS A 262 -16.15 13.33 26.71
N ALA A 263 -17.10 12.72 26.00
CA ALA A 263 -17.59 13.24 24.73
C ALA A 263 -18.24 14.63 24.94
N LEU A 264 -17.85 15.59 24.12
CA LEU A 264 -18.30 16.97 24.21
C LEU A 264 -19.44 17.25 23.23
N ASP A 265 -20.24 18.26 23.57
CA ASP A 265 -21.41 18.65 22.78
C ASP A 265 -21.46 20.19 22.70
N ALA A 266 -21.49 20.70 21.48
CA ALA A 266 -21.50 22.13 21.19
C ALA A 266 -22.76 22.88 21.65
N HIS A 267 -23.87 22.18 21.87
CA HIS A 267 -25.18 22.79 22.10
C HIS A 267 -25.67 22.70 23.55
N LYS A 268 -25.02 21.91 24.40
CA LYS A 268 -25.53 21.67 25.76
C LYS A 268 -25.42 22.89 26.68
N HIS A 269 -24.49 23.82 26.43
CA HIS A 269 -24.11 24.83 27.42
C HIS A 269 -23.79 26.21 26.83
N LYS A 270 -23.81 27.22 27.71
CA LYS A 270 -23.40 28.60 27.42
C LYS A 270 -22.09 28.92 28.15
N HIS A 271 -21.29 29.79 27.55
CA HIS A 271 -20.08 30.33 28.15
C HIS A 271 -19.84 31.72 27.57
N GLU A 272 -19.87 32.76 28.41
CA GLU A 272 -19.90 34.17 27.98
C GLU A 272 -18.79 34.51 26.97
N VAL A 273 -17.54 34.15 27.26
CA VAL A 273 -16.41 34.44 26.36
C VAL A 273 -16.52 33.69 25.03
N ILE A 274 -16.85 32.39 25.05
CA ILE A 274 -16.95 31.57 23.83
C ILE A 274 -18.14 32.04 22.98
N ASP A 275 -19.28 32.28 23.61
CA ASP A 275 -20.47 32.82 22.94
C ASP A 275 -20.19 34.21 22.33
N GLY A 276 -19.45 35.05 23.05
CA GLY A 276 -18.99 36.36 22.59
C GLY A 276 -18.04 36.26 21.39
N GLU A 277 -17.08 35.34 21.42
CA GLU A 277 -16.17 35.09 20.29
C GLU A 277 -16.89 34.57 19.05
N LEU A 278 -17.79 33.59 19.23
CA LEU A 278 -18.63 33.04 18.15
C LEU A 278 -19.54 34.11 17.54
N SER A 279 -20.10 35.00 18.37
CA SER A 279 -20.99 36.08 17.92
C SER A 279 -20.21 37.19 17.21
N ARG A 280 -19.09 37.64 17.78
CA ARG A 280 -18.23 38.69 17.21
C ARG A 280 -17.65 38.30 15.86
N HIS A 281 -17.33 37.02 15.71
CA HIS A 281 -16.79 36.45 14.48
C HIS A 281 -17.81 35.56 13.79
N ALA A 282 -19.09 35.88 13.87
CA ALA A 282 -20.09 35.27 13.00
C ALA A 282 -19.84 35.69 11.55
N PRO A 283 -20.12 34.83 10.55
CA PRO A 283 -19.96 35.20 9.15
C PRO A 283 -20.89 36.37 8.77
N SER A 284 -20.36 37.34 8.00
CA SER A 284 -21.10 38.56 7.59
C SER A 284 -22.28 38.30 6.65
N VAL A 285 -22.30 37.14 5.97
CA VAL A 285 -23.40 36.69 5.12
C VAL A 285 -24.04 35.49 5.79
N LYS A 286 -25.37 35.47 5.94
CA LYS A 286 -26.11 34.30 6.44
C LYS A 286 -26.34 33.30 5.30
N PRO A 287 -25.61 32.16 5.21
CA PRO A 287 -26.06 31.00 4.44
C PRO A 287 -27.41 30.47 5.00
N PRO A 288 -28.19 29.72 4.20
CA PRO A 288 -27.73 28.69 3.27
C PRO A 288 -27.69 29.13 1.81
N TRP A 289 -26.70 28.61 1.08
CA TRP A 289 -26.80 28.47 -0.38
C TRP A 289 -27.62 27.23 -0.74
N ARG A 290 -27.71 26.25 0.18
CA ARG A 290 -28.47 25.01 0.03
C ARG A 290 -28.76 24.33 1.37
N SER A 291 -29.81 23.52 1.43
CA SER A 291 -30.07 22.55 2.50
C SER A 291 -29.64 21.14 2.07
N ILE A 292 -28.81 20.48 2.87
CA ILE A 292 -28.37 19.09 2.68
C ILE A 292 -29.31 18.15 3.45
N LYS A 293 -29.75 17.07 2.79
CA LYS A 293 -30.68 16.08 3.40
C LYS A 293 -29.97 14.92 4.10
N GLN A 294 -28.71 14.65 3.76
CA GLN A 294 -27.90 13.60 4.38
C GLN A 294 -26.46 14.08 4.60
N GLY A 295 -25.98 13.96 5.84
CA GLY A 295 -24.63 14.37 6.18
C GLY A 295 -23.56 13.33 5.80
N ALA A 296 -22.31 13.78 5.78
CA ALA A 296 -21.11 12.96 5.63
C ALA A 296 -20.00 13.52 6.53
N ASP A 297 -19.12 12.65 7.01
CA ASP A 297 -18.04 13.01 7.95
C ASP A 297 -16.68 12.53 7.44
N ALA A 298 -15.63 13.25 7.87
CA ALA A 298 -14.25 13.01 7.51
C ALA A 298 -13.55 11.97 8.40
N LEU A 299 -14.14 11.55 9.53
CA LEU A 299 -13.48 10.67 10.50
C LEU A 299 -12.93 9.36 9.89
N ALA A 300 -13.67 8.77 8.95
CA ALA A 300 -13.25 7.53 8.28
C ALA A 300 -12.19 7.75 7.17
N CYS A 301 -11.95 8.99 6.74
CA CYS A 301 -11.13 9.29 5.57
C CYS A 301 -9.67 8.86 5.73
N ARG A 302 -9.16 8.76 6.95
CA ARG A 302 -7.76 8.35 7.21
C ARG A 302 -7.57 6.84 7.30
N ALA A 303 -8.66 6.07 7.34
CA ALA A 303 -8.63 4.62 7.55
C ALA A 303 -9.23 3.83 6.37
N SER A 304 -10.07 4.46 5.55
CA SER A 304 -10.76 3.82 4.43
C SER A 304 -11.35 4.85 3.47
N GLU A 305 -12.02 4.39 2.41
CA GLU A 305 -12.90 5.27 1.63
C GLU A 305 -13.94 5.94 2.54
N CYS A 306 -14.10 7.26 2.39
CA CYS A 306 -15.10 8.02 3.12
C CYS A 306 -16.00 8.81 2.17
N ALA A 307 -17.27 8.96 2.57
CA ALA A 307 -18.26 9.70 1.79
C ALA A 307 -17.86 11.19 1.61
N MET A 308 -17.18 11.79 2.59
CA MET A 308 -16.69 13.17 2.48
C MET A 308 -15.56 13.32 1.46
N GLY A 309 -14.58 12.42 1.49
CA GLY A 309 -13.48 12.39 0.53
C GLY A 309 -13.99 12.22 -0.90
N ASN A 310 -15.00 11.37 -1.09
CA ASN A 310 -15.69 11.22 -2.37
C ASN A 310 -16.29 12.54 -2.87
N LEU A 311 -17.03 13.25 -2.01
CA LEU A 311 -17.66 14.53 -2.35
C LEU A 311 -16.62 15.59 -2.74
N VAL A 312 -15.53 15.70 -1.96
CA VAL A 312 -14.47 16.67 -2.22
C VAL A 312 -13.74 16.35 -3.52
N ALA A 313 -13.35 15.08 -3.73
CA ALA A 313 -12.67 14.68 -4.95
C ALA A 313 -13.56 14.89 -6.19
N ASP A 314 -14.86 14.63 -6.10
CA ASP A 314 -15.81 14.93 -7.18
C ASP A 314 -15.89 16.43 -7.48
N ALA A 315 -15.89 17.26 -6.43
CA ALA A 315 -15.87 18.70 -6.58
C ALA A 315 -14.59 19.19 -7.28
N MET A 316 -13.43 18.65 -6.91
CA MET A 316 -12.14 18.94 -7.53
C MET A 316 -12.12 18.54 -9.01
N ALA A 317 -12.47 17.28 -9.32
CA ALA A 317 -12.50 16.76 -10.68
C ALA A 317 -13.43 17.58 -11.58
N ARG A 318 -14.65 17.87 -11.11
CA ARG A 318 -15.64 18.67 -11.85
C ARG A 318 -15.16 20.10 -12.08
N SER A 319 -14.63 20.75 -11.05
CA SER A 319 -14.15 22.13 -11.14
C SER A 319 -13.01 22.25 -12.16
N ALA A 320 -12.02 21.35 -12.09
CA ALA A 320 -10.90 21.33 -13.02
C ALA A 320 -11.33 20.99 -14.45
N ALA A 321 -12.19 19.99 -14.64
CA ALA A 321 -12.67 19.58 -15.97
C ALA A 321 -13.43 20.70 -16.68
N CYS A 322 -14.36 21.37 -15.98
CA CYS A 322 -15.16 22.42 -16.58
C CYS A 322 -14.38 23.75 -16.72
N HIS A 323 -13.33 23.99 -15.92
CA HIS A 323 -12.45 25.15 -16.10
C HIS A 323 -11.44 24.97 -17.25
N ALA A 324 -10.87 23.77 -17.39
CA ALA A 324 -9.86 23.52 -18.42
C ALA A 324 -10.45 23.57 -19.84
N GLN A 325 -11.77 23.52 -20.02
CA GLN A 325 -12.45 23.30 -21.32
C GLN A 325 -11.89 22.10 -22.11
N ARG A 326 -11.18 21.20 -21.42
CA ARG A 326 -10.50 20.05 -22.00
C ARG A 326 -11.48 18.88 -22.02
N ARG A 327 -11.67 18.28 -23.20
CA ARG A 327 -12.35 16.98 -23.38
C ARG A 327 -11.41 15.81 -23.05
N VAL A 328 -10.75 15.87 -21.89
CA VAL A 328 -9.78 14.85 -21.47
C VAL A 328 -10.16 14.38 -20.06
N PRO A 329 -10.15 13.07 -19.78
CA PRO A 329 -10.57 12.54 -18.49
C PRO A 329 -9.60 12.97 -17.38
N LEU A 330 -10.07 13.86 -16.51
CA LEU A 330 -9.37 14.27 -15.30
C LEU A 330 -9.94 13.49 -14.12
N ILE A 331 -9.09 12.70 -13.46
CA ILE A 331 -9.40 12.16 -12.13
C ILE A 331 -8.91 13.15 -11.08
N ALA A 332 -9.50 13.15 -9.89
CA ALA A 332 -8.97 13.90 -8.74
C ALA A 332 -8.60 12.96 -7.61
N LEU A 333 -7.47 13.25 -6.99
CA LEU A 333 -7.00 12.60 -5.78
C LEU A 333 -6.77 13.67 -4.71
N ILE A 334 -7.22 13.41 -3.50
CA ILE A 334 -7.01 14.29 -2.35
C ILE A 334 -6.56 13.47 -1.14
N GLU A 335 -5.54 13.95 -0.48
CA GLU A 335 -5.06 13.46 0.81
C GLU A 335 -6.13 13.64 1.88
N SER A 336 -6.39 12.58 2.63
CA SER A 336 -7.38 12.53 3.71
C SER A 336 -7.10 13.56 4.80
N GLY A 337 -5.85 13.97 4.97
CA GLY A 337 -5.40 15.00 5.91
C GLY A 337 -5.97 16.38 5.61
N SER A 338 -6.26 16.69 4.34
CA SER A 338 -6.87 17.95 3.92
C SER A 338 -8.38 18.03 4.20
N VAL A 339 -9.04 16.89 4.40
CA VAL A 339 -10.48 16.80 4.64
C VAL A 339 -10.75 16.75 6.15
N ARG A 340 -11.23 17.85 6.74
CA ARG A 340 -11.22 18.07 8.21
C ARG A 340 -12.57 18.01 8.91
N GLY A 341 -13.66 18.12 8.17
CA GLY A 341 -14.97 18.38 8.75
C GLY A 341 -16.09 17.53 8.14
N ALA A 342 -17.29 17.79 8.64
CA ALA A 342 -18.50 17.12 8.22
C ALA A 342 -19.45 18.07 7.49
N VAL A 343 -20.14 17.55 6.48
CA VAL A 343 -21.35 18.14 5.93
C VAL A 343 -22.47 17.64 6.82
N LYS A 344 -23.14 18.54 7.52
CA LYS A 344 -24.28 18.20 8.38
C LYS A 344 -25.59 18.36 7.60
N VAL A 345 -26.63 17.64 8.04
CA VAL A 345 -28.00 17.88 7.55
C VAL A 345 -28.39 19.33 7.87
N GLY A 346 -29.01 20.00 6.91
CA GLY A 346 -29.39 21.40 7.02
C GLY A 346 -28.50 22.33 6.19
N LYS A 347 -28.27 23.54 6.69
CA LYS A 347 -27.73 24.66 5.91
C LYS A 347 -26.25 24.45 5.58
N PHE A 348 -25.89 24.57 4.30
CA PHE A 348 -24.51 24.55 3.84
C PHE A 348 -24.10 25.90 3.23
N GLY A 349 -22.92 26.39 3.61
CA GLY A 349 -22.33 27.60 3.08
C GLY A 349 -20.81 27.68 3.25
N ARG A 350 -20.30 28.92 3.31
CA ARG A 350 -18.86 29.19 3.24
C ARG A 350 -18.11 28.64 4.45
N ASP A 351 -18.68 28.78 5.65
CA ASP A 351 -18.04 28.31 6.87
C ASP A 351 -18.04 26.79 6.94
N GLU A 352 -19.12 26.12 6.54
CA GLU A 352 -19.16 24.66 6.45
C GLU A 352 -18.10 24.15 5.46
N ALA A 353 -18.00 24.76 4.27
CA ALA A 353 -16.96 24.42 3.30
C ALA A 353 -15.54 24.65 3.86
N THR A 354 -15.34 25.71 4.64
CA THR A 354 -14.04 26.04 5.25
C THR A 354 -13.68 25.05 6.35
N ASN A 355 -14.65 24.65 7.17
CA ASN A 355 -14.44 23.66 8.22
C ASN A 355 -14.08 22.29 7.62
N ILE A 356 -14.50 22.01 6.37
CA ILE A 356 -14.11 20.80 5.64
C ILE A 356 -12.73 20.97 5.00
N LEU A 357 -12.44 22.14 4.40
CA LEU A 357 -11.21 22.44 3.65
C LEU A 357 -10.60 23.78 4.14
N PRO A 358 -9.89 23.78 5.27
CA PRO A 358 -9.50 25.03 5.93
C PRO A 358 -8.33 25.76 5.27
N TRP A 359 -7.45 25.03 4.57
CA TRP A 359 -6.27 25.60 3.91
C TRP A 359 -6.58 26.27 2.57
N ALA A 360 -7.76 26.03 2.00
CA ALA A 360 -8.17 26.59 0.72
C ALA A 360 -7.10 26.35 -0.39
N ASN A 361 -6.59 25.12 -0.47
CA ASN A 361 -5.51 24.75 -1.39
C ASN A 361 -5.90 25.02 -2.84
N ARG A 362 -4.94 25.42 -3.66
CA ARG A 362 -5.15 25.55 -5.10
C ARG A 362 -5.24 24.16 -5.72
N LEU A 363 -6.05 24.01 -6.76
CA LEU A 363 -6.08 22.78 -7.55
C LEU A 363 -4.99 22.82 -8.62
N GLU A 364 -4.13 21.80 -8.63
CA GLU A 364 -3.05 21.64 -9.61
C GLU A 364 -3.29 20.40 -10.46
N VAL A 365 -2.93 20.45 -11.75
CA VAL A 365 -3.00 19.31 -12.66
C VAL A 365 -1.61 18.72 -12.83
N VAL A 366 -1.45 17.48 -12.40
CA VAL A 366 -0.20 16.73 -12.47
C VAL A 366 -0.34 15.63 -13.51
N ARG A 367 0.58 15.59 -14.48
CA ARG A 367 0.65 14.54 -15.50
C ARG A 367 1.57 13.42 -15.05
N PHE A 368 1.00 12.25 -14.85
CA PHE A 368 1.75 11.01 -14.66
C PHE A 368 2.07 10.38 -16.02
N PRO A 369 3.31 9.95 -16.29
CA PRO A 369 3.73 9.42 -17.58
C PRO A 369 3.15 8.03 -17.87
N SER A 370 2.77 7.29 -16.83
CA SER A 370 2.16 5.96 -16.94
C SER A 370 1.26 5.65 -15.75
N VAL A 371 0.38 4.66 -15.91
CA VAL A 371 -0.42 4.13 -14.80
C VAL A 371 0.46 3.57 -13.68
N ASN A 372 1.63 3.02 -13.98
CA ASN A 372 2.54 2.50 -12.95
C ASN A 372 3.07 3.63 -12.05
N ALA A 373 3.35 4.81 -12.62
CA ALA A 373 3.78 5.97 -11.84
C ALA A 373 2.66 6.48 -10.93
N LEU A 374 1.41 6.48 -11.41
CA LEU A 374 0.23 6.80 -10.61
C LEU A 374 -0.03 5.75 -9.52
N GLU A 375 0.08 4.46 -9.84
CA GLU A 375 -0.06 3.35 -8.90
C GLU A 375 1.00 3.44 -7.79
N ALA A 376 2.25 3.78 -8.10
CA ALA A 376 3.29 4.01 -7.09
C ALA A 376 2.97 5.20 -6.18
N PHE A 377 2.47 6.30 -6.74
CA PHE A 377 2.03 7.46 -5.99
C PHE A 377 0.88 7.12 -5.03
N VAL A 378 -0.13 6.38 -5.49
CA VAL A 378 -1.24 5.92 -4.66
C VAL A 378 -0.80 4.93 -3.58
N ALA A 379 0.10 3.98 -3.92
CA ALA A 379 0.64 3.02 -2.97
C ALA A 379 1.45 3.69 -1.85
N PHE A 380 2.19 4.76 -2.17
CA PHE A 380 2.88 5.57 -1.16
C PHE A 380 1.90 6.17 -0.15
N GLY A 381 0.83 6.81 -0.62
CA GLY A 381 -0.22 7.35 0.26
C GLY A 381 -0.92 6.28 1.10
N ALA A 382 -1.05 5.05 0.59
CA ALA A 382 -1.61 3.93 1.33
C ALA A 382 -0.79 3.53 2.57
N GLN A 383 0.51 3.87 2.63
CA GLN A 383 1.33 3.62 3.81
C GLN A 383 0.83 4.38 5.05
N SER A 384 0.17 5.53 4.87
CA SER A 384 -0.43 6.29 5.97
C SER A 384 -1.57 5.55 6.67
N LEU A 385 -2.15 4.50 6.07
CA LEU A 385 -3.14 3.65 6.74
C LEU A 385 -2.55 2.92 7.96
N LYS A 386 -1.25 2.61 7.93
CA LYS A 386 -0.56 1.91 9.04
C LYS A 386 -0.44 2.80 10.28
N THR A 387 -0.34 4.12 10.09
CA THR A 387 -0.11 5.11 11.15
C THR A 387 -1.29 6.07 11.37
N THR A 388 -2.39 5.89 10.64
CA THR A 388 -3.53 6.85 10.59
C THR A 388 -3.13 8.28 10.19
N GLY A 389 -2.04 8.42 9.43
CA GLY A 389 -1.56 9.69 8.90
C GLY A 389 -2.47 10.30 7.84
N GLY A 390 -2.26 11.59 7.53
CA GLY A 390 -3.09 12.34 6.57
C GLY A 390 -2.89 11.96 5.09
N GLY A 391 -1.81 11.26 4.74
CA GLY A 391 -1.41 11.01 3.34
C GLY A 391 -2.28 10.02 2.56
N PHE A 392 -3.24 9.33 3.19
CA PHE A 392 -4.11 8.40 2.48
C PHE A 392 -4.98 9.11 1.43
N LEU A 393 -4.99 8.64 0.18
CA LEU A 393 -5.66 9.34 -0.92
C LEU A 393 -7.11 8.89 -1.13
N GLN A 394 -8.04 9.85 -1.09
CA GLN A 394 -9.43 9.72 -1.53
C GLN A 394 -9.54 10.05 -3.04
N GLY A 395 -10.55 9.51 -3.71
CA GLY A 395 -10.66 9.59 -5.18
C GLY A 395 -12.03 10.01 -5.71
N SER A 396 -12.05 10.65 -6.89
CA SER A 396 -13.27 11.05 -7.60
C SER A 396 -14.03 9.86 -8.20
N ASN A 397 -15.29 10.08 -8.60
CA ASN A 397 -16.21 9.05 -9.06
C ASN A 397 -15.74 8.27 -10.31
N ASN A 398 -14.79 8.84 -11.05
CA ASN A 398 -14.19 8.30 -12.26
C ASN A 398 -12.84 7.62 -12.04
N VAL A 399 -12.43 7.38 -10.79
CA VAL A 399 -11.30 6.52 -10.43
C VAL A 399 -11.76 5.37 -9.52
N ARG A 400 -11.11 4.21 -9.68
CA ARG A 400 -11.21 3.05 -8.77
C ARG A 400 -9.80 2.62 -8.38
N ILE A 401 -9.58 2.43 -7.09
CA ILE A 401 -8.30 2.08 -6.49
C ILE A 401 -8.47 0.75 -5.76
N VAL A 402 -7.62 -0.22 -6.07
CA VAL A 402 -7.54 -1.48 -5.35
C VAL A 402 -6.19 -1.54 -4.64
N LEU A 403 -6.23 -1.70 -3.32
CA LEU A 403 -5.03 -1.75 -2.47
C LEU A 403 -4.77 -3.17 -2.00
N ASN A 404 -3.52 -3.60 -2.09
CA ASN A 404 -3.05 -4.87 -1.55
C ASN A 404 -1.65 -4.69 -0.94
N ASP A 405 -1.58 -4.68 0.38
CA ASP A 405 -0.40 -4.36 1.18
C ASP A 405 0.30 -3.07 0.70
N ASP A 406 1.44 -3.23 0.03
CA ASP A 406 2.27 -2.12 -0.47
C ASP A 406 2.07 -1.84 -1.98
N ARG A 407 1.01 -2.39 -2.59
CA ARG A 407 0.69 -2.22 -4.01
C ARG A 407 -0.67 -1.58 -4.20
N ALA A 408 -0.77 -0.73 -5.22
CA ALA A 408 -2.03 -0.18 -5.69
C ALA A 408 -2.30 -0.55 -7.14
N ARG A 409 -3.57 -0.71 -7.49
CA ARG A 409 -4.05 -0.78 -8.88
C ARG A 409 -5.06 0.33 -9.12
N VAL A 410 -4.89 1.04 -10.23
CA VAL A 410 -5.73 2.20 -10.56
C VAL A 410 -6.45 1.98 -11.87
N PHE A 411 -7.77 2.15 -11.84
CA PHE A 411 -8.64 2.08 -13.00
C PHE A 411 -9.40 3.39 -13.15
N VAL A 412 -9.59 3.85 -14.37
CA VAL A 412 -10.24 5.12 -14.66
C VAL A 412 -11.39 4.95 -15.64
N ARG A 413 -12.34 5.87 -15.60
CA ARG A 413 -13.41 6.02 -16.58
C ARG A 413 -13.33 7.39 -17.23
N HIS A 414 -13.69 7.47 -18.52
CA HIS A 414 -13.74 8.76 -19.21
C HIS A 414 -14.74 9.69 -18.52
N PHE A 415 -14.34 10.93 -18.25
CA PHE A 415 -15.16 11.97 -17.64
C PHE A 415 -15.55 12.99 -18.71
N ASP A 416 -16.84 13.25 -18.87
CA ASP A 416 -17.36 14.26 -19.79
C ASP A 416 -18.16 15.31 -18.98
N CYS A 417 -17.69 16.57 -18.98
CA CYS A 417 -18.37 17.68 -18.30
C CYS A 417 -19.80 17.87 -18.85
N ALA A 418 -20.07 17.57 -20.13
CA ALA A 418 -21.39 17.74 -20.74
C ALA A 418 -22.44 16.73 -20.25
N GLN A 419 -22.06 15.49 -19.94
CA GLN A 419 -23.01 14.46 -19.48
C GLN A 419 -23.55 14.73 -18.06
N THR A 420 -22.85 15.52 -17.24
CA THR A 420 -23.28 15.86 -15.87
C THR A 420 -24.37 16.93 -15.79
N GLN A 421 -24.67 17.63 -16.89
CA GLN A 421 -25.77 18.61 -16.92
C GLN A 421 -27.15 17.95 -17.19
N THR A 422 -27.18 16.77 -17.82
CA THR A 422 -28.42 16.24 -18.41
C THR A 422 -29.06 15.06 -17.69
N LYS A 423 -28.37 14.38 -16.77
CA LYS A 423 -29.00 13.32 -15.97
C LYS A 423 -28.46 13.34 -14.54
N GLY A 424 -29.33 13.66 -13.60
CA GLY A 424 -29.15 13.32 -12.18
C GLY A 424 -29.12 11.80 -12.00
N GLN A 425 -28.03 11.16 -12.45
CA GLN A 425 -27.77 9.77 -12.12
C GLN A 425 -27.28 9.73 -10.68
N THR A 426 -28.22 9.51 -9.77
CA THR A 426 -27.97 8.98 -8.44
C THR A 426 -27.24 7.65 -8.63
N LEU A 427 -25.90 7.66 -8.56
CA LEU A 427 -25.11 6.43 -8.61
C LEU A 427 -25.38 5.68 -7.29
N THR A 428 -26.36 4.79 -7.33
CA THR A 428 -26.70 3.85 -6.25
C THR A 428 -25.65 2.77 -6.12
N PHE A 429 -24.64 3.04 -5.28
CA PHE A 429 -23.83 2.01 -4.67
C PHE A 429 -24.38 1.69 -3.28
N ASP A 430 -24.74 0.42 -3.13
CA ASP A 430 -25.16 -0.21 -1.89
C ASP A 430 -23.94 -0.92 -1.30
N ASP A 431 -23.50 -0.46 -0.12
CA ASP A 431 -22.33 -0.96 0.62
C ASP A 431 -22.47 -2.44 1.02
N THR A 432 -23.68 -3.01 0.95
CA THR A 432 -23.94 -4.38 1.41
C THR A 432 -23.55 -5.48 0.40
N LYS A 433 -23.03 -5.12 -0.79
CA LYS A 433 -22.78 -6.09 -1.89
C LYS A 433 -21.45 -5.92 -2.67
N VAL A 434 -20.38 -5.39 -2.07
CA VAL A 434 -19.05 -5.49 -2.72
C VAL A 434 -18.50 -6.91 -2.52
N LYS A 435 -18.88 -7.83 -3.42
CA LYS A 435 -18.40 -9.23 -3.42
C LYS A 435 -17.05 -9.43 -4.12
N SER A 436 -16.50 -8.40 -4.77
CA SER A 436 -15.25 -8.48 -5.54
C SER A 436 -14.40 -7.22 -5.38
N ALA A 437 -13.09 -7.38 -5.18
CA ALA A 437 -12.13 -6.26 -5.09
C ALA A 437 -11.98 -5.49 -6.42
N CYS A 438 -12.28 -6.13 -7.56
CA CYS A 438 -12.18 -5.51 -8.89
C CYS A 438 -13.33 -4.55 -9.23
N PRO A 439 -13.04 -3.48 -10.00
CA PRO A 439 -14.06 -2.52 -10.43
C PRO A 439 -15.06 -3.11 -11.43
N GLN A 440 -16.31 -2.64 -11.38
CA GLN A 440 -17.39 -3.07 -12.27
C GLN A 440 -17.30 -2.42 -13.68
N ARG A 441 -18.20 -2.84 -14.60
CA ARG A 441 -18.23 -2.40 -16.02
C ARG A 441 -18.00 -0.90 -16.20
N GLY A 442 -17.11 -0.54 -17.13
CA GLY A 442 -16.86 0.84 -17.56
C GLY A 442 -15.59 1.49 -17.01
N PHE A 443 -14.85 0.81 -16.13
CA PHE A 443 -13.51 1.22 -15.70
C PHE A 443 -12.45 0.39 -16.43
N SER A 444 -11.38 1.05 -16.86
CA SER A 444 -10.25 0.41 -17.54
C SER A 444 -8.93 0.92 -16.99
N ARG A 445 -7.89 0.08 -17.05
CA ARG A 445 -6.53 0.49 -16.69
C ARG A 445 -5.99 1.44 -17.78
N PRO A 446 -5.52 2.65 -17.43
CA PRO A 446 -4.98 3.57 -18.42
C PRO A 446 -3.75 2.99 -19.16
N THR A 447 -3.68 3.21 -20.47
CA THR A 447 -2.56 2.75 -21.32
C THR A 447 -1.58 3.85 -21.71
N GLY A 448 -1.82 5.10 -21.28
CA GLY A 448 -0.99 6.27 -21.60
C GLY A 448 -0.87 7.24 -20.42
N PRO A 449 -0.34 8.44 -20.65
CA PRO A 449 -0.22 9.46 -19.61
C PRO A 449 -1.59 9.83 -19.02
N ILE A 450 -1.62 10.10 -17.71
CA ILE A 450 -2.84 10.43 -16.97
C ILE A 450 -2.68 11.81 -16.33
N ASP A 451 -3.62 12.70 -16.61
CA ASP A 451 -3.72 14.00 -15.94
C ASP A 451 -4.57 13.82 -14.67
N VAL A 452 -4.00 14.18 -13.52
CA VAL A 452 -4.60 14.01 -12.18
C VAL A 452 -4.68 15.37 -11.50
N VAL A 453 -5.85 15.71 -11.00
CA VAL A 453 -6.08 16.91 -10.19
C VAL A 453 -5.72 16.59 -8.74
N VAL A 454 -4.81 17.36 -8.17
CA VAL A 454 -4.39 17.25 -6.76
C VAL A 454 -4.42 18.63 -6.11
N THR A 455 -4.30 18.67 -4.79
CA THR A 455 -4.09 19.92 -4.04
C THR A 455 -2.68 20.46 -4.30
N SER A 456 -2.50 21.77 -4.15
CA SER A 456 -1.17 22.39 -4.15
C SER A 456 -0.27 21.88 -3.04
N TRP A 457 -0.85 21.36 -1.95
CA TRP A 457 -0.14 20.66 -0.87
C TRP A 457 0.54 19.39 -1.39
N LEU A 458 -0.23 18.45 -1.96
CA LEU A 458 0.31 17.24 -2.57
C LEU A 458 1.28 17.55 -3.69
N ALA A 459 0.95 18.51 -4.56
CA ALA A 459 1.83 18.89 -5.64
C ALA A 459 3.19 19.40 -5.12
N GLY A 460 3.17 20.17 -4.02
CA GLY A 460 4.33 20.68 -3.29
C GLY A 460 5.14 19.64 -2.50
N GLY A 461 4.73 18.37 -2.54
CA GLY A 461 5.34 17.29 -1.76
C GLY A 461 5.00 17.35 -0.27
N GLY A 462 3.78 17.81 0.04
CA GLY A 462 3.17 17.57 1.35
C GLY A 462 3.05 16.07 1.65
N ASP A 463 2.96 15.70 2.93
CA ASP A 463 2.87 14.30 3.42
C ASP A 463 3.96 13.36 2.89
N GLY A 464 5.11 13.90 2.47
CA GLY A 464 6.23 13.14 1.92
C GLY A 464 6.09 12.70 0.46
N PHE A 465 5.02 13.11 -0.24
CA PHE A 465 4.82 12.75 -1.64
C PHE A 465 5.91 13.34 -2.54
N SER A 466 6.37 12.55 -3.52
CA SER A 466 7.32 12.99 -4.54
C SER A 466 6.69 12.93 -5.92
N LEU A 467 6.82 14.03 -6.66
CA LEU A 467 6.43 14.12 -8.07
C LEU A 467 7.64 13.94 -9.02
N ALA A 468 8.74 13.33 -8.57
CA ALA A 468 9.96 13.19 -9.39
C ALA A 468 9.71 12.58 -10.79
N ASN A 469 8.69 11.72 -10.92
CA ASN A 469 8.31 11.07 -12.16
C ASN A 469 7.07 11.69 -12.84
N ALA A 470 6.57 12.83 -12.38
CA ALA A 470 5.37 13.47 -12.90
C ALA A 470 5.63 14.94 -13.26
N SER A 471 4.99 15.41 -14.31
CA SER A 471 5.14 16.81 -14.75
C SER A 471 3.94 17.62 -14.29
N ARG A 472 4.19 18.71 -13.57
CA ARG A 472 3.13 19.70 -13.32
C ARG A 472 2.78 20.35 -14.65
N LEU A 473 1.53 20.18 -15.08
CA LEU A 473 0.99 20.99 -16.17
C LEU A 473 0.66 22.36 -15.56
N HIS A 474 0.89 23.44 -16.31
CA HIS A 474 0.74 24.83 -15.85
C HIS A 474 -0.42 25.01 -14.85
N PRO A 475 -0.25 25.80 -13.78
CA PRO A 475 -1.33 26.06 -12.84
C PRO A 475 -2.56 26.52 -13.62
N LEU A 476 -3.72 25.92 -13.31
CA LEU A 476 -5.00 26.46 -13.77
C LEU A 476 -4.98 27.95 -13.38
N GLN A 477 -5.11 28.85 -14.37
CA GLN A 477 -4.78 30.26 -14.18
C GLN A 477 -5.47 30.88 -12.95
N PRO A 478 -4.77 31.80 -12.27
CA PRO A 478 -4.64 31.76 -10.82
C PRO A 478 -5.80 32.46 -10.10
N GLU A 479 -5.99 32.10 -8.83
CA GLU A 479 -6.89 32.69 -7.81
C GLU A 479 -8.25 32.00 -7.55
N TRP A 480 -8.91 31.39 -8.56
CA TRP A 480 -10.32 30.97 -8.40
C TRP A 480 -10.60 29.47 -8.30
N LEU A 481 -9.62 28.59 -8.54
CA LEU A 481 -9.77 27.15 -8.32
C LEU A 481 -9.12 26.71 -7.01
N LYS A 482 -9.66 27.20 -5.90
CA LYS A 482 -9.42 26.62 -4.59
C LYS A 482 -10.34 25.42 -4.37
N ASP A 483 -9.84 24.41 -3.67
CA ASP A 483 -10.60 23.22 -3.25
C ASP A 483 -11.91 23.59 -2.51
N VAL A 484 -11.86 24.57 -1.60
CA VAL A 484 -13.01 25.08 -0.85
C VAL A 484 -14.08 25.72 -1.75
N ASP A 485 -13.65 26.45 -2.79
CA ASP A 485 -14.56 27.05 -3.77
C ASP A 485 -15.11 26.03 -4.76
N ALA A 486 -14.32 25.00 -5.09
CA ALA A 486 -14.77 23.86 -5.87
C ALA A 486 -15.87 23.10 -5.11
N LEU A 487 -15.64 22.77 -3.83
CA LEU A 487 -16.63 22.11 -2.96
C LEU A 487 -17.90 22.94 -2.85
N ARG A 488 -17.78 24.25 -2.58
CA ARG A 488 -18.93 25.16 -2.48
C ARG A 488 -19.78 25.16 -3.75
N ARG A 489 -19.15 25.33 -4.93
CA ARG A 489 -19.86 25.32 -6.22
C ARG A 489 -20.46 23.96 -6.53
N HIS A 490 -19.75 22.87 -6.24
CA HIS A 490 -20.24 21.52 -6.47
C HIS A 490 -21.50 21.25 -5.65
N VAL A 491 -21.47 21.51 -4.34
CA VAL A 491 -22.62 21.33 -3.45
C VAL A 491 -23.82 22.20 -3.88
N ALA A 492 -23.58 23.45 -4.28
CA ALA A 492 -24.62 24.33 -4.82
C ALA A 492 -25.26 23.78 -6.11
N SER A 493 -24.53 22.96 -6.88
CA SER A 493 -24.98 22.40 -8.16
C SER A 493 -25.59 20.99 -8.09
N LEU A 494 -25.56 20.34 -6.94
CA LEU A 494 -26.15 19.00 -6.77
C LEU A 494 -27.69 19.01 -6.99
N PRO A 495 -28.35 17.86 -7.08
CA PRO A 495 -29.80 17.75 -6.85
C PRO A 495 -30.18 17.87 -5.37
N GLU A 496 -31.42 18.24 -5.03
CA GLU A 496 -31.86 18.32 -3.63
C GLU A 496 -31.89 16.97 -2.91
N ASP A 497 -32.05 15.90 -3.66
CA ASP A 497 -32.07 14.50 -3.25
C ASP A 497 -30.69 13.82 -3.41
N ALA A 498 -29.63 14.59 -3.66
CA ALA A 498 -28.29 14.05 -3.77
C ALA A 498 -27.85 13.36 -2.47
N VAL A 499 -27.43 12.10 -2.61
CA VAL A 499 -26.94 11.26 -1.51
C VAL A 499 -25.41 11.22 -1.54
N ILE A 500 -24.78 11.68 -0.46
CA ILE A 500 -23.33 11.60 -0.26
C ILE A 500 -23.02 10.27 0.43
N ARG A 501 -22.28 9.37 -0.24
CA ARG A 501 -22.00 8.02 0.27
C ARG A 501 -20.65 7.48 -0.18
N ARG A 502 -20.27 6.34 0.40
CA ARG A 502 -19.24 5.45 -0.14
C ARG A 502 -19.77 4.71 -1.37
N GLU A 503 -18.89 4.47 -2.34
CA GLU A 503 -19.22 3.87 -3.63
C GLU A 503 -18.30 2.70 -4.01
N GLY A 504 -17.43 2.25 -3.11
CA GLY A 504 -16.39 1.27 -3.43
C GLY A 504 -15.36 1.85 -4.39
N ARG A 505 -15.05 3.15 -4.25
CA ARG A 505 -13.96 3.81 -4.98
C ARG A 505 -12.61 3.28 -4.57
N ILE A 506 -12.47 2.86 -3.31
CA ILE A 506 -11.25 2.26 -2.77
C ILE A 506 -11.61 0.93 -2.12
N THR A 507 -10.99 -0.15 -2.58
CA THR A 507 -11.21 -1.51 -2.08
C THR A 507 -9.89 -2.15 -1.67
N PHE A 508 -9.97 -3.13 -0.76
CA PHE A 508 -8.82 -3.91 -0.31
C PHE A 508 -8.89 -5.33 -0.87
N GLY A 509 -7.75 -5.87 -1.30
CA GLY A 509 -7.61 -7.25 -1.77
C GLY A 509 -7.02 -7.37 -3.17
N GLU A 510 -6.98 -8.60 -3.70
CA GLU A 510 -6.44 -8.85 -5.04
C GLU A 510 -7.48 -8.59 -6.14
N CYS A 511 -7.10 -7.76 -7.10
CA CYS A 511 -7.80 -7.67 -8.37
C CYS A 511 -6.93 -8.26 -9.49
N ALA A 512 -7.27 -9.47 -9.93
CA ALA A 512 -6.68 -10.08 -11.11
C ALA A 512 -7.17 -9.38 -12.38
N GLU A 513 -6.26 -9.09 -13.30
CA GLU A 513 -6.62 -8.50 -14.60
C GLU A 513 -7.63 -9.40 -15.34
N PRO A 514 -8.73 -8.86 -15.90
CA PRO A 514 -9.18 -9.38 -17.18
C PRO A 514 -8.04 -9.12 -18.15
N LYS A 515 -7.37 -10.19 -18.60
CA LYS A 515 -6.19 -10.12 -19.49
C LYS A 515 -6.40 -9.07 -20.58
N ALA A 516 -5.72 -7.93 -20.45
CA ALA A 516 -5.52 -7.06 -21.60
C ALA A 516 -4.72 -7.87 -22.63
N PRO A 517 -4.98 -7.73 -23.94
CA PRO A 517 -4.16 -8.37 -24.94
C PRO A 517 -2.75 -7.77 -24.80
N GLU A 518 -1.89 -8.53 -24.14
CA GLU A 518 -0.45 -8.36 -24.14
C GLU A 518 -0.08 -8.06 -25.60
N LYS A 519 0.56 -6.91 -25.88
CA LYS A 519 1.18 -6.69 -27.19
C LYS A 519 2.32 -7.69 -27.28
N ARG A 520 1.96 -8.93 -27.60
CA ARG A 520 2.86 -9.98 -27.98
C ARG A 520 3.44 -9.54 -29.32
N ALA A 521 4.74 -9.76 -29.48
CA ALA A 521 5.27 -9.89 -30.82
C ALA A 521 4.32 -10.82 -31.61
N PRO A 522 4.01 -10.54 -32.89
CA PRO A 522 3.10 -11.37 -33.68
C PRO A 522 3.42 -12.85 -33.41
N PRO A 523 2.44 -13.75 -33.25
CA PRO A 523 2.69 -15.12 -32.77
C PRO A 523 3.83 -15.85 -33.51
N LEU A 524 3.99 -15.54 -34.80
CA LEU A 524 5.14 -15.92 -35.62
C LEU A 524 6.49 -15.43 -35.06
N VAL A 525 6.63 -14.14 -34.74
CA VAL A 525 7.86 -13.53 -34.19
C VAL A 525 8.21 -14.10 -32.81
N ALA A 526 7.22 -14.29 -31.93
CA ALA A 526 7.43 -14.93 -30.63
C ALA A 526 7.86 -16.41 -30.79
N GLY A 527 7.27 -17.13 -31.74
CA GLY A 527 7.64 -18.50 -32.10
C GLY A 527 9.06 -18.62 -32.66
N PHE A 528 9.46 -17.70 -33.55
CA PHE A 528 10.82 -17.66 -34.13
C PHE A 528 11.89 -17.31 -33.08
N LEU A 529 11.62 -16.37 -32.19
CA LEU A 529 12.52 -16.03 -31.07
C LEU A 529 12.69 -17.20 -30.09
N GLY A 530 11.58 -17.90 -29.78
CA GLY A 530 11.62 -19.12 -28.97
C GLY A 530 12.44 -20.23 -29.63
N ALA A 531 12.24 -20.47 -30.93
CA ALA A 531 12.99 -21.45 -31.70
C ALA A 531 14.50 -21.13 -31.74
N PHE A 532 14.86 -19.85 -31.82
CA PHE A 532 16.26 -19.40 -31.78
C PHE A 532 16.91 -19.65 -30.41
N SER A 533 16.22 -19.33 -29.30
CA SER A 533 16.73 -19.64 -27.95
C SER A 533 16.92 -21.15 -27.72
N MET A 534 16.01 -21.97 -28.24
CA MET A 534 16.13 -23.43 -28.18
C MET A 534 17.32 -23.94 -28.99
N MET A 535 17.56 -23.37 -30.17
CA MET A 535 18.71 -23.71 -31.02
C MET A 535 20.03 -23.37 -30.31
N ALA A 536 20.16 -22.18 -29.72
CA ALA A 536 21.38 -21.75 -29.02
C ALA A 536 21.71 -22.66 -27.82
N SER A 537 20.72 -22.96 -26.98
CA SER A 537 20.89 -23.90 -25.85
C SER A 537 21.22 -25.32 -26.31
N PHE A 538 20.59 -25.78 -27.39
CA PHE A 538 20.84 -27.11 -27.93
C PHE A 538 22.25 -27.27 -28.52
N VAL A 539 22.74 -26.25 -29.24
CA VAL A 539 24.12 -26.24 -29.76
C VAL A 539 25.13 -26.28 -28.61
N ALA A 540 24.92 -25.49 -27.55
CA ALA A 540 25.79 -25.48 -26.38
C ALA A 540 25.83 -26.84 -25.64
N THR A 541 24.73 -27.61 -25.70
CA THR A 541 24.62 -28.91 -25.03
C THR A 541 24.74 -30.10 -25.99
N TYR A 542 25.06 -29.87 -27.26
CA TYR A 542 25.10 -30.89 -28.31
C TYR A 542 26.06 -32.06 -28.01
N PRO A 543 27.27 -31.86 -27.43
CA PRO A 543 28.15 -32.96 -27.08
C PRO A 543 27.51 -33.98 -26.14
N LEU A 544 26.70 -33.54 -25.17
CA LEU A 544 25.98 -34.42 -24.25
C LEU A 544 24.91 -35.22 -24.98
N SER A 545 24.21 -34.60 -25.95
CA SER A 545 23.26 -35.31 -26.82
C SER A 545 23.94 -36.38 -27.69
N THR A 546 25.15 -36.11 -28.18
CA THR A 546 25.93 -37.07 -28.98
C THR A 546 26.40 -38.24 -28.13
N LEU A 547 26.93 -37.98 -26.93
CA LEU A 547 27.32 -39.01 -25.96
C LEU A 547 26.14 -39.89 -25.54
N GLN A 548 24.98 -39.27 -25.28
CA GLN A 548 23.75 -40.00 -24.96
C GLN A 548 23.36 -40.94 -26.11
N THR A 549 23.38 -40.45 -27.35
CA THR A 549 22.99 -41.24 -28.51
C THR A 549 23.95 -42.41 -28.75
N ARG A 550 25.27 -42.19 -28.60
CA ARG A 550 26.27 -43.28 -28.70
C ARG A 550 26.06 -44.34 -27.63
N ALA A 551 25.80 -43.94 -26.38
CA ALA A 551 25.48 -44.86 -25.29
C ALA A 551 24.27 -45.74 -25.64
N MET A 552 23.18 -45.15 -26.15
CA MET A 552 21.97 -45.90 -26.55
C MET A 552 22.20 -46.87 -27.72
N LEU A 553 23.17 -46.57 -28.58
CA LEU A 553 23.52 -47.40 -29.73
C LEU A 553 24.50 -48.53 -29.38
N GLY A 554 25.23 -48.41 -28.27
CA GLY A 554 26.34 -49.31 -27.91
C GLY A 554 27.65 -48.94 -28.61
N GLU A 555 27.78 -47.67 -29.03
CA GLU A 555 28.95 -47.15 -29.73
C GLU A 555 29.99 -46.61 -28.73
N PRO A 556 31.30 -46.59 -29.10
CA PRO A 556 32.34 -46.05 -28.23
C PRO A 556 32.05 -44.61 -27.78
N LEU A 557 32.08 -44.38 -26.46
CA LEU A 557 31.94 -43.06 -25.85
C LEU A 557 33.21 -42.21 -25.95
N GLY A 558 34.34 -42.84 -26.29
CA GLY A 558 35.68 -42.28 -26.21
C GLY A 558 35.96 -41.14 -27.21
N LEU A 559 36.84 -40.23 -26.78
CA LEU A 559 37.43 -39.13 -27.56
C LEU A 559 38.54 -39.60 -28.51
N SER A 560 38.61 -40.88 -28.87
CA SER A 560 39.75 -41.44 -29.64
C SER A 560 39.97 -40.78 -31.00
N ASN A 561 38.95 -40.11 -31.55
CA ASN A 561 38.99 -39.31 -32.77
C ASN A 561 38.94 -37.77 -32.51
N GLY A 562 39.22 -37.32 -31.28
CA GLY A 562 39.18 -35.92 -30.84
C GLY A 562 37.79 -35.40 -30.45
N CYS A 563 37.75 -34.25 -29.75
CA CYS A 563 36.53 -33.56 -29.31
C CYS A 563 35.62 -33.13 -30.47
N SER A 564 36.17 -32.93 -31.67
CA SER A 564 35.42 -32.58 -32.89
C SER A 564 34.41 -33.67 -33.28
N SER A 565 34.68 -34.94 -32.95
CA SER A 565 33.78 -36.05 -33.23
C SER A 565 32.44 -35.94 -32.47
N LEU A 566 32.38 -35.23 -31.34
CA LEU A 566 31.15 -35.00 -30.57
C LEU A 566 30.23 -33.94 -31.18
N TYR A 567 30.78 -33.09 -32.06
CA TYR A 567 30.06 -32.06 -32.79
C TYR A 567 29.63 -32.50 -34.20
N ARG A 568 29.86 -33.77 -34.57
CA ARG A 568 29.46 -34.31 -35.87
C ARG A 568 27.95 -34.15 -36.06
N GLY A 569 27.55 -33.42 -37.10
CA GLY A 569 26.14 -33.15 -37.43
C GLY A 569 25.50 -31.98 -36.67
N VAL A 570 26.25 -31.20 -35.88
CA VAL A 570 25.69 -30.08 -35.09
C VAL A 570 24.93 -29.05 -35.94
N ALA A 571 25.41 -28.73 -37.15
CA ALA A 571 24.73 -27.80 -38.05
C ALA A 571 23.37 -28.34 -38.51
N LEU A 572 23.30 -29.62 -38.87
CA LEU A 572 22.04 -30.28 -39.23
C LEU A 572 21.10 -30.38 -38.04
N ALA A 573 21.63 -30.60 -36.85
CA ALA A 573 20.86 -30.68 -35.62
C ALA A 573 20.31 -29.30 -35.19
N ALA A 574 21.08 -28.23 -35.35
CA ALA A 574 20.62 -26.86 -35.16
C ALA A 574 19.47 -26.53 -36.13
N LEU A 575 19.62 -26.89 -37.42
CA LEU A 575 18.56 -26.77 -38.42
C LEU A 575 17.31 -27.60 -38.04
N ALA A 576 17.50 -28.83 -37.58
CA ALA A 576 16.39 -29.69 -37.15
C ALA A 576 15.62 -29.09 -35.97
N VAL A 577 16.32 -28.52 -34.98
CA VAL A 577 15.70 -27.83 -33.83
C VAL A 577 14.94 -26.60 -34.28
N TYR A 578 15.53 -25.77 -35.14
CA TYR A 578 14.88 -24.57 -35.68
C TYR A 578 13.63 -24.92 -36.50
N ALA A 579 13.75 -25.87 -37.44
CA ALA A 579 12.64 -26.36 -38.24
C ALA A 579 11.52 -26.96 -37.36
N SER A 580 11.89 -27.71 -36.32
CA SER A 580 10.92 -28.27 -35.39
C SER A 580 10.15 -27.21 -34.61
N GLY A 581 10.84 -26.16 -34.17
CA GLY A 581 10.21 -25.01 -33.52
C GLY A 581 9.26 -24.28 -34.46
N ALA A 582 9.70 -24.00 -35.69
CA ALA A 582 8.88 -23.31 -36.70
C ALA A 582 7.61 -24.09 -37.06
N VAL A 583 7.71 -25.40 -37.32
CA VAL A 583 6.55 -26.25 -37.64
C VAL A 583 5.59 -26.33 -36.46
N PHE A 584 6.11 -26.58 -35.25
CA PHE A 584 5.27 -26.69 -34.06
C PHE A 584 4.46 -25.41 -33.79
N TRP A 585 5.12 -24.25 -33.75
CA TRP A 585 4.45 -22.98 -33.46
C TRP A 585 3.46 -22.60 -34.56
N THR A 586 3.82 -22.79 -35.82
CA THR A 586 2.92 -22.51 -36.95
C THR A 586 1.67 -23.40 -36.90
N ALA A 587 1.84 -24.70 -36.65
CA ALA A 587 0.73 -25.63 -36.52
C ALA A 587 -0.15 -25.30 -35.30
N HIS A 588 0.46 -24.98 -34.16
CA HIS A 588 -0.26 -24.62 -32.94
C HIS A 588 -1.10 -23.35 -33.10
N GLU A 589 -0.56 -22.30 -33.70
CA GLU A 589 -1.28 -21.05 -33.95
C GLU A 589 -2.41 -21.23 -34.96
N PHE A 590 -2.17 -21.99 -36.03
CA PHE A 590 -3.21 -22.33 -37.01
C PHE A 590 -4.37 -23.12 -36.37
N LEU A 591 -4.05 -24.13 -35.56
CA LEU A 591 -5.03 -24.93 -34.83
C LEU A 591 -5.80 -24.09 -33.79
N ASN A 592 -5.13 -23.16 -33.10
CA ASN A 592 -5.79 -22.22 -32.19
C ASN A 592 -6.76 -21.31 -32.92
N HIS A 593 -6.37 -20.78 -34.09
CA HIS A 593 -7.22 -19.89 -34.89
C HIS A 593 -8.48 -20.61 -35.40
N LEU A 594 -8.35 -21.85 -35.86
CA LEU A 594 -9.49 -22.67 -36.30
C LEU A 594 -10.45 -23.05 -35.17
N SER A 595 -9.97 -23.08 -33.93
CA SER A 595 -10.74 -23.60 -32.79
C SER A 595 -11.69 -22.59 -32.15
N GLY A 596 -11.68 -21.32 -32.58
CA GLY A 596 -12.59 -20.25 -32.13
C GLY A 596 -12.48 -19.85 -30.65
N GLU A 597 -12.67 -18.57 -30.35
CA GLU A 597 -12.69 -18.02 -28.98
C GLU A 597 -14.09 -18.16 -28.34
N ASN A 598 -14.47 -19.38 -27.92
CA ASN A 598 -15.65 -19.57 -27.07
C ASN A 598 -15.27 -19.53 -25.59
N HIS A 599 -15.36 -18.35 -24.98
CA HIS A 599 -15.02 -18.08 -23.58
C HIS A 599 -16.06 -18.54 -22.53
N THR A 600 -16.96 -19.47 -22.87
CA THR A 600 -18.09 -19.89 -22.00
C THR A 600 -17.91 -21.27 -21.34
N GLY A 601 -16.73 -21.89 -21.42
CA GLY A 601 -16.45 -23.20 -20.81
C GLY A 601 -15.65 -23.13 -19.50
N GLY A 602 -16.02 -23.93 -18.50
CA GLY A 602 -15.30 -24.03 -17.23
C GLY A 602 -13.83 -24.44 -17.37
N HIS A 603 -13.01 -24.12 -16.36
CA HIS A 603 -11.54 -24.25 -16.37
C HIS A 603 -11.00 -25.62 -16.84
N ALA A 604 -11.67 -26.73 -16.49
CA ALA A 604 -11.27 -28.07 -16.92
C ALA A 604 -11.40 -28.29 -18.44
N ARG A 605 -12.45 -27.72 -19.06
CA ARG A 605 -12.71 -27.84 -20.51
C ARG A 605 -11.70 -27.02 -21.32
N GLN A 606 -11.27 -25.87 -20.79
CA GLN A 606 -10.23 -25.06 -21.40
C GLN A 606 -8.85 -25.73 -21.32
N GLY A 607 -8.52 -26.36 -20.19
CA GLY A 607 -7.29 -27.14 -20.05
C GLY A 607 -7.20 -28.32 -21.03
N ALA A 608 -8.29 -29.07 -21.20
CA ALA A 608 -8.38 -30.18 -22.16
C ALA A 608 -8.23 -29.70 -23.62
N LYS A 609 -8.81 -28.54 -23.96
CA LYS A 609 -8.69 -27.92 -25.29
C LYS A 609 -7.22 -27.57 -25.61
N THR A 610 -6.55 -26.87 -24.72
CA THR A 610 -5.14 -26.48 -24.90
C THR A 610 -4.23 -27.72 -25.02
N PHE A 611 -4.49 -28.76 -24.23
CA PHE A 611 -3.75 -30.02 -24.31
C PHE A 611 -3.89 -30.69 -25.69
N LEU A 612 -5.12 -30.80 -26.21
CA LEU A 612 -5.37 -31.44 -27.50
C LEU A 612 -4.68 -30.69 -28.64
N LEU A 613 -4.78 -29.36 -28.66
CA LEU A 613 -4.15 -28.53 -29.71
C LEU A 613 -2.63 -28.64 -29.67
N THR A 614 -2.04 -28.66 -28.47
CA THR A 614 -0.59 -28.86 -28.26
C THR A 614 -0.15 -30.25 -28.71
N PHE A 615 -0.93 -31.29 -28.43
CA PHE A 615 -0.63 -32.66 -28.84
C PHE A 615 -0.65 -32.80 -30.36
N VAL A 616 -1.68 -32.29 -31.04
CA VAL A 616 -1.79 -32.34 -32.50
C VAL A 616 -0.66 -31.55 -33.16
N ALA A 617 -0.32 -30.36 -32.66
CA ALA A 617 0.81 -29.58 -33.15
C ALA A 617 2.14 -30.33 -32.98
N GLY A 618 2.33 -31.02 -31.86
CA GLY A 618 3.51 -31.85 -31.60
C GLY A 618 3.60 -33.07 -32.53
N ALA A 619 2.47 -33.73 -32.82
CA ALA A 619 2.41 -34.84 -33.76
C ALA A 619 2.74 -34.39 -35.19
N LEU A 620 2.18 -33.26 -35.63
CA LEU A 620 2.49 -32.66 -36.94
C LEU A 620 3.98 -32.29 -37.06
N ASN A 621 4.56 -31.71 -36.00
CA ASN A 621 5.99 -31.44 -35.95
C ASN A 621 6.84 -32.72 -36.10
N VAL A 622 6.50 -33.78 -35.37
CA VAL A 622 7.20 -35.07 -35.47
C VAL A 622 7.15 -35.60 -36.90
N LEU A 623 5.98 -35.59 -37.53
CA LEU A 623 5.83 -36.08 -38.91
C LEU A 623 6.64 -35.25 -39.92
N ALA A 624 6.63 -33.92 -39.78
CA ALA A 624 7.33 -33.04 -40.70
C ALA A 624 8.86 -33.07 -40.56
N THR A 625 9.38 -33.24 -39.33
CA THR A 625 10.81 -33.09 -39.05
C THR A 625 11.54 -34.41 -38.79
N ASN A 626 10.84 -35.55 -38.73
CA ASN A 626 11.47 -36.85 -38.49
C ASN A 626 12.66 -37.16 -39.44
N PRO A 627 12.61 -36.87 -40.75
CA PRO A 627 13.74 -37.14 -41.64
C PRO A 627 15.04 -36.44 -41.21
N LEU A 628 14.94 -35.20 -40.69
CA LEU A 628 16.09 -34.46 -40.17
C LEU A 628 16.65 -35.13 -38.93
N TRP A 629 15.78 -35.56 -38.01
CA TRP A 629 16.18 -36.26 -36.79
C TRP A 629 16.79 -37.65 -37.06
N VAL A 630 16.32 -38.39 -38.07
CA VAL A 630 16.95 -39.64 -38.53
C VAL A 630 18.40 -39.38 -38.96
N ALA A 631 18.63 -38.34 -39.77
CA ALA A 631 19.96 -37.99 -40.25
C ALA A 631 20.88 -37.53 -39.11
N VAL A 632 20.37 -36.74 -38.15
CA VAL A 632 21.11 -36.29 -36.95
C VAL A 632 21.54 -37.48 -36.10
N THR A 633 20.63 -38.40 -35.79
CA THR A 633 20.93 -39.57 -34.95
C THR A 633 21.97 -40.49 -35.60
N ARG A 634 21.94 -40.65 -36.92
CA ARG A 634 22.97 -41.41 -37.67
C ARG A 634 24.33 -40.74 -37.56
N LEU A 635 24.41 -39.42 -37.74
CA LEU A 635 25.65 -38.65 -37.62
C LEU A 635 26.24 -38.70 -36.20
N GLN A 636 25.37 -38.61 -35.17
CA GLN A 636 25.77 -38.73 -33.76
C GLN A 636 26.36 -40.12 -33.46
N GLY A 637 25.77 -41.17 -34.03
CA GLY A 637 26.25 -42.56 -33.98
C GLY A 637 27.48 -42.85 -34.86
N GLY A 638 28.02 -41.87 -35.59
CA GLY A 638 29.21 -42.05 -36.42
C GLY A 638 28.97 -42.56 -37.84
N LEU A 639 27.70 -42.73 -38.24
CA LEU A 639 27.27 -43.18 -39.56
C LEU A 639 27.11 -42.01 -40.54
N SER A 640 26.93 -42.32 -41.83
CA SER A 640 26.54 -41.35 -42.85
C SER A 640 25.09 -40.88 -42.65
N ALA A 641 24.85 -39.58 -42.88
CA ALA A 641 23.54 -38.94 -42.72
C ALA A 641 22.44 -39.62 -43.56
N LEU A 642 22.80 -40.07 -44.77
CA LEU A 642 21.94 -40.86 -45.63
C LEU A 642 22.32 -42.34 -45.58
N PRO A 643 21.33 -43.25 -45.56
CA PRO A 643 21.58 -44.68 -45.68
C PRO A 643 22.16 -45.06 -47.03
N SER A 644 22.96 -46.13 -47.06
CA SER A 644 23.55 -46.66 -48.28
C SER A 644 22.48 -47.15 -49.27
N VAL A 645 22.83 -47.35 -50.53
CA VAL A 645 21.88 -47.84 -51.56
C VAL A 645 21.30 -49.21 -51.19
N SER A 646 22.09 -50.07 -50.53
CA SER A 646 21.64 -51.39 -50.05
C SER A 646 20.71 -51.29 -48.83
N GLU A 647 20.95 -50.35 -47.91
CA GLU A 647 20.07 -50.07 -46.76
C GLU A 647 18.72 -49.50 -47.21
N ARG A 648 18.72 -48.61 -48.22
CA ARG A 648 17.49 -48.03 -48.79
C ARG A 648 16.58 -49.06 -49.44
N LYS A 649 17.14 -50.09 -50.08
CA LYS A 649 16.36 -51.19 -50.68
C LYS A 649 15.73 -52.13 -49.64
N ARG A 650 16.28 -52.24 -48.42
CA ARG A 650 15.77 -53.11 -47.35
C ARG A 650 14.70 -52.46 -46.47
N ARG A 651 14.49 -51.14 -46.53
CA ARG A 651 13.56 -50.41 -45.65
C ARG A 651 12.67 -49.47 -46.46
N TRP A 652 11.41 -49.88 -46.61
CA TRP A 652 10.41 -49.22 -47.47
C TRP A 652 10.11 -47.75 -47.10
N CYS A 653 10.30 -47.34 -45.83
CA CYS A 653 10.33 -45.92 -45.45
C CYS A 653 11.44 -45.63 -44.43
N TRP A 654 12.68 -45.44 -44.90
CA TRP A 654 13.79 -45.02 -44.04
C TRP A 654 13.60 -43.65 -43.37
N PRO A 655 12.96 -42.63 -43.99
CA PRO A 655 12.67 -41.35 -43.32
C PRO A 655 11.61 -41.47 -42.22
N CYS A 656 10.84 -42.56 -42.20
CA CYS A 656 9.83 -42.85 -41.18
C CYS A 656 10.40 -43.56 -39.94
N ALA A 657 11.70 -43.87 -39.94
CA ALA A 657 12.30 -44.62 -38.83
C ALA A 657 12.12 -43.88 -37.50
N GLY A 658 11.53 -44.56 -36.52
CA GLY A 658 11.29 -44.01 -35.19
C GLY A 658 10.09 -43.05 -35.07
N ILE A 659 9.25 -42.85 -36.10
CA ILE A 659 8.07 -41.95 -36.01
C ILE A 659 7.13 -42.34 -34.87
N LEU A 660 6.82 -43.63 -34.71
CA LEU A 660 5.88 -44.11 -33.69
C LEU A 660 6.34 -43.76 -32.25
N PRO A 661 7.55 -44.15 -31.79
CA PRO A 661 8.01 -43.74 -30.46
C PRO A 661 8.18 -42.22 -30.35
N ASN A 662 8.56 -41.52 -31.42
CA ASN A 662 8.72 -40.06 -31.42
C ASN A 662 7.37 -39.32 -31.25
N THR A 663 6.29 -39.88 -31.79
CA THR A 663 4.92 -39.34 -31.65
C THR A 663 4.40 -39.55 -30.23
N VAL A 664 4.66 -40.70 -29.61
CA VAL A 664 4.30 -40.95 -28.20
C VAL A 664 5.07 -40.02 -27.26
N LEU A 665 6.33 -39.73 -27.58
CA LEU A 665 7.16 -38.79 -26.82
C LEU A 665 6.63 -37.34 -26.82
N VAL A 666 5.68 -36.98 -27.70
CA VAL A 666 4.98 -35.69 -27.65
C VAL A 666 4.18 -35.49 -26.36
N LEU A 667 3.84 -36.58 -25.65
CA LEU A 667 3.14 -36.53 -24.36
C LEU A 667 4.06 -36.13 -23.19
N PHE A 668 5.38 -36.07 -23.41
CA PHE A 668 6.38 -35.78 -22.39
C PHE A 668 6.19 -34.42 -21.67
N PRO A 669 5.94 -33.29 -22.38
CA PRO A 669 5.72 -32.00 -21.72
C PRO A 669 4.51 -32.01 -20.80
N THR A 670 3.47 -32.77 -21.15
CA THR A 670 2.28 -32.93 -20.32
C THR A 670 2.56 -33.77 -19.09
N LEU A 671 3.25 -34.89 -19.24
CA LEU A 671 3.67 -35.71 -18.10
C LEU A 671 4.46 -34.86 -17.09
N ARG A 672 5.41 -34.05 -17.59
CA ARG A 672 6.20 -33.12 -16.77
C ARG A 672 5.32 -32.08 -16.06
N GLN A 673 4.37 -31.46 -16.74
CA GLN A 673 3.48 -30.45 -16.15
C GLN A 673 2.57 -31.05 -15.07
N THR A 674 1.97 -32.22 -15.35
CA THR A 674 1.12 -32.93 -14.39
C THR A 674 1.90 -33.32 -13.13
N LEU A 675 3.14 -33.78 -13.28
CA LEU A 675 4.04 -34.10 -12.17
C LEU A 675 4.41 -32.84 -11.38
N TYR A 676 4.73 -31.74 -12.06
CA TYR A 676 5.04 -30.46 -11.43
C TYR A 676 3.88 -29.95 -10.56
N GLU A 677 2.66 -29.94 -11.10
CA GLU A 677 1.48 -29.52 -10.36
C GLU A 677 1.15 -30.44 -9.19
N GLY A 678 1.32 -31.76 -9.36
CA GLY A 678 1.17 -32.73 -8.28
C GLY A 678 2.18 -32.52 -7.14
N LEU A 679 3.45 -32.34 -7.48
CA LEU A 679 4.52 -32.07 -6.51
C LEU A 679 4.31 -30.74 -5.78
N LEU A 680 3.90 -29.68 -6.50
CA LEU A 680 3.65 -28.37 -5.91
C LEU A 680 2.42 -28.39 -4.99
N ARG A 681 1.34 -29.07 -5.37
CA ARG A 681 0.15 -29.24 -4.50
C ARG A 681 0.47 -30.03 -3.24
N GLY A 682 1.27 -31.09 -3.35
CA GLY A 682 1.72 -31.87 -2.20
C GLY A 682 2.63 -31.09 -1.25
N ALA A 683 3.53 -30.27 -1.79
CA ALA A 683 4.47 -29.46 -1.00
C ALA A 683 3.84 -28.19 -0.39
N SER A 684 2.82 -27.62 -1.05
CA SER A 684 2.11 -26.42 -0.57
C SER A 684 1.05 -26.75 0.49
N ALA A 685 0.65 -28.01 0.67
CA ALA A 685 -0.29 -28.44 1.71
C ALA A 685 0.29 -28.30 3.14
N SER A 686 1.60 -28.10 3.28
CA SER A 686 2.28 -27.99 4.58
C SER A 686 2.84 -26.59 4.90
N THR A 687 2.78 -25.62 3.98
CA THR A 687 3.20 -24.21 4.23
C THR A 687 2.38 -23.23 3.37
N LEU A 688 1.78 -22.23 4.03
CA LEU A 688 1.17 -21.06 3.40
C LEU A 688 2.28 -20.09 2.95
N ASP A 689 3.01 -20.46 1.90
CA ASP A 689 3.73 -19.60 0.95
C ASP A 689 4.80 -20.42 0.23
N ALA A 690 4.60 -20.71 -1.05
CA ALA A 690 5.61 -21.39 -1.86
C ALA A 690 6.75 -20.40 -2.18
N SER A 691 7.85 -20.50 -1.45
CA SER A 691 9.07 -19.74 -1.75
C SER A 691 9.54 -20.02 -3.19
N SER A 692 10.19 -19.04 -3.83
CA SER A 692 10.75 -19.17 -5.18
C SER A 692 11.72 -20.36 -5.33
N GLY A 693 12.39 -20.75 -4.23
CA GLY A 693 13.23 -21.94 -4.14
C GLY A 693 12.43 -23.24 -4.26
N LEU A 694 11.29 -23.37 -3.55
CA LEU A 694 10.44 -24.56 -3.60
C LEU A 694 9.91 -24.82 -5.02
N VAL A 695 9.45 -23.75 -5.70
CA VAL A 695 8.96 -23.81 -7.07
C VAL A 695 10.03 -24.35 -8.03
N THR A 696 11.26 -23.88 -7.88
CA THR A 696 12.40 -24.30 -8.71
C THR A 696 12.75 -25.76 -8.47
N VAL A 697 12.74 -26.20 -7.21
CA VAL A 697 13.01 -27.59 -6.84
C VAL A 697 11.93 -28.53 -7.39
N CYS A 698 10.64 -28.21 -7.22
CA CYS A 698 9.54 -29.01 -7.77
C CYS A 698 9.63 -29.14 -9.30
N ALA A 699 9.99 -28.06 -10.00
CA ALA A 699 10.16 -28.07 -11.45
C ALA A 699 11.33 -28.97 -11.90
N ALA A 700 12.45 -28.94 -11.17
CA ALA A 700 13.60 -29.79 -11.43
C ALA A 700 13.25 -31.29 -11.24
N PHE A 701 12.59 -31.63 -10.12
CA PHE A 701 12.16 -33.00 -9.84
C PHE A 701 11.16 -33.54 -10.86
N ALA A 702 10.13 -32.76 -11.21
CA ALA A 702 9.16 -33.14 -12.24
C ALA A 702 9.82 -33.46 -13.59
N THR A 703 10.83 -32.68 -13.95
CA THR A 703 11.59 -32.86 -15.18
C THR A 703 12.44 -34.14 -15.17
N LEU A 704 13.10 -34.44 -14.05
CA LEU A 704 13.90 -35.65 -13.91
C LEU A 704 13.03 -36.92 -13.94
N ILE A 705 11.89 -36.92 -13.23
CA ILE A 705 10.96 -38.04 -13.21
C ILE A 705 10.41 -38.30 -14.62
N ALA A 706 9.99 -37.26 -15.32
CA ALA A 706 9.52 -37.38 -16.70
C ALA A 706 10.62 -37.91 -17.64
N ALA A 707 11.86 -37.43 -17.49
CA ALA A 707 13.00 -37.82 -18.33
C ALA A 707 13.32 -39.31 -18.16
N THR A 708 13.30 -39.81 -16.92
CA THR A 708 13.48 -41.23 -16.61
C THR A 708 12.34 -42.08 -17.18
N ALA A 709 11.09 -41.67 -16.98
CA ALA A 709 9.91 -42.42 -17.44
C ALA A 709 9.87 -42.58 -18.98
N THR A 710 10.39 -41.60 -19.71
CA THR A 710 10.39 -41.63 -21.18
C THR A 710 11.69 -42.12 -21.81
N HIS A 711 12.71 -42.43 -21.01
CA HIS A 711 14.00 -42.90 -21.50
C HIS A 711 13.91 -44.17 -22.36
N PRO A 712 13.13 -45.20 -22.00
CA PRO A 712 13.03 -46.41 -22.83
C PRO A 712 12.51 -46.15 -24.25
N LEU A 713 11.58 -45.21 -24.40
CA LEU A 713 11.06 -44.79 -25.71
C LEU A 713 12.11 -44.01 -26.51
N GLN A 714 12.92 -43.17 -25.85
CA GLN A 714 14.03 -42.45 -26.48
C GLN A 714 15.11 -43.42 -26.98
N TRP A 715 15.44 -44.44 -26.18
CA TRP A 715 16.37 -45.51 -26.56
C TRP A 715 15.89 -46.26 -27.80
N TYR A 716 14.61 -46.68 -27.80
CA TYR A 716 14.01 -47.39 -28.93
C TYR A 716 14.00 -46.54 -30.21
N ARG A 717 13.64 -45.25 -30.09
CA ARG A 717 13.66 -44.28 -31.18
C ARG A 717 15.06 -44.17 -31.80
N SER A 718 16.09 -43.93 -30.98
CA SER A 718 17.46 -43.71 -31.47
C SER A 718 18.00 -44.92 -32.24
N ARG A 719 17.70 -46.15 -31.79
CA ARG A 719 18.12 -47.38 -32.48
C ARG A 719 17.42 -47.57 -33.82
N LEU A 720 16.11 -47.33 -33.87
CA LEU A 720 15.35 -47.40 -35.12
C LEU A 720 15.89 -46.41 -36.16
N GLN A 721 16.17 -45.17 -35.73
CA GLN A 721 16.73 -44.09 -36.56
C GLN A 721 18.14 -44.40 -37.05
N ALA A 722 18.98 -45.04 -36.23
CA ALA A 722 20.33 -45.47 -36.62
C ALA A 722 20.32 -46.68 -37.58
N GLY A 723 19.23 -47.45 -37.64
CA GLY A 723 19.17 -48.66 -38.45
C GLY A 723 19.46 -49.95 -37.69
N HIS A 724 19.59 -49.89 -36.36
CA HIS A 724 19.89 -51.04 -35.53
C HIS A 724 18.63 -51.86 -35.21
N GLY A 725 18.80 -53.17 -34.99
CA GLY A 725 17.75 -54.04 -34.46
C GLY A 725 17.49 -53.79 -32.98
N THR A 726 16.32 -54.21 -32.51
CA THR A 726 15.86 -54.08 -31.11
C THR A 726 16.53 -55.08 -30.16
N HIS A 727 17.17 -56.12 -30.70
CA HIS A 727 17.80 -57.23 -29.97
C HIS A 727 19.33 -57.27 -30.13
N SER A 728 20.03 -56.16 -29.85
CA SER A 728 21.50 -56.15 -29.83
C SER A 728 22.04 -56.53 -28.46
N ARG A 729 23.14 -57.31 -28.42
CA ARG A 729 23.81 -57.75 -27.19
C ARG A 729 24.65 -56.66 -26.49
N ASN A 730 24.83 -55.49 -27.10
CA ASN A 730 25.87 -54.53 -26.68
C ASN A 730 25.34 -53.24 -26.03
N ALA A 731 24.02 -53.08 -25.83
CA ALA A 731 23.46 -51.91 -25.16
C ALA A 731 22.16 -52.24 -24.40
N SER A 732 22.09 -51.86 -23.12
CA SER A 732 20.92 -51.92 -22.26
C SER A 732 19.96 -50.76 -22.54
N VAL A 733 18.67 -50.95 -22.27
CA VAL A 733 17.61 -49.91 -22.40
C VAL A 733 17.85 -48.70 -21.49
N TRP A 734 18.70 -48.85 -20.47
CA TRP A 734 19.07 -47.81 -19.52
C TRP A 734 20.39 -47.10 -19.86
N ASP A 735 21.10 -47.55 -20.90
CA ASP A 735 22.35 -46.93 -21.32
C ASP A 735 22.10 -45.51 -21.84
N GLY A 736 22.87 -44.56 -21.32
CA GLY A 736 22.73 -43.13 -21.63
C GLY A 736 21.78 -42.36 -20.70
N LEU A 737 21.10 -43.02 -19.74
CA LEU A 737 20.17 -42.34 -18.82
C LEU A 737 20.86 -41.28 -17.96
N SER A 738 22.01 -41.59 -17.37
CA SER A 738 22.77 -40.63 -16.55
C SER A 738 23.16 -39.37 -17.35
N ILE A 739 23.62 -39.56 -18.59
CA ILE A 739 23.96 -38.48 -19.52
C ILE A 739 22.72 -37.65 -19.86
N LYS A 740 21.56 -38.30 -20.09
CA LYS A 740 20.29 -37.63 -20.35
C LYS A 740 19.85 -36.74 -19.19
N LEU A 741 19.95 -37.21 -17.95
CA LEU A 741 19.54 -36.45 -16.78
C LEU A 741 20.39 -35.19 -16.62
N VAL A 742 21.72 -35.32 -16.75
CA VAL A 742 22.66 -34.18 -16.73
C VAL A 742 22.38 -33.21 -17.88
N HIS A 743 22.21 -33.72 -19.10
CA HIS A 743 21.88 -32.91 -20.27
C HIS A 743 20.59 -32.10 -20.07
N THR A 744 19.57 -32.73 -19.52
CA THR A 744 18.25 -32.11 -19.31
C THR A 744 18.32 -30.97 -18.29
N VAL A 745 19.08 -31.13 -17.21
CA VAL A 745 19.27 -30.06 -16.20
C VAL A 745 20.00 -28.87 -16.81
N ILE A 746 21.14 -29.10 -17.46
CA ILE A 746 21.97 -28.02 -18.03
C ILE A 746 21.24 -27.28 -19.16
N SER A 747 20.58 -28.02 -20.05
CA SER A 747 19.84 -27.47 -21.19
C SER A 747 18.68 -26.57 -20.75
N ASN A 748 17.95 -26.96 -19.69
CA ASN A 748 16.86 -26.15 -19.15
C ASN A 748 17.35 -24.86 -18.48
N THR A 749 18.46 -24.91 -17.73
CA THR A 749 19.06 -23.71 -17.11
C THR A 749 19.53 -22.71 -18.16
N LEU A 750 20.22 -23.19 -19.21
CA LEU A 750 20.68 -22.34 -20.31
C LEU A 750 19.53 -21.75 -21.14
N MET A 751 18.45 -22.52 -21.33
CA MET A 751 17.25 -22.04 -22.03
C MET A 751 16.58 -20.89 -21.26
N TYR A 752 16.53 -20.97 -19.93
CA TYR A 752 15.95 -19.91 -19.09
C TYR A 752 16.77 -18.61 -19.17
N LEU A 753 18.10 -18.72 -18.99
CA LEU A 753 19.03 -17.59 -19.05
C LEU A 753 19.04 -16.90 -20.42
N SER A 754 19.02 -17.68 -21.51
CA SER A 754 19.01 -17.15 -22.87
C SER A 754 17.69 -16.47 -23.23
N LYS A 755 16.54 -17.02 -22.80
CA LYS A 755 15.23 -16.42 -23.03
C LYS A 755 15.10 -15.06 -22.35
N GLU A 756 15.58 -14.93 -21.11
CA GLU A 756 15.52 -13.68 -20.36
C GLU A 756 16.37 -12.59 -21.02
N GLN A 757 17.59 -12.92 -21.46
CA GLN A 757 18.46 -11.95 -22.13
C GLN A 757 18.00 -11.59 -23.55
N LEU A 758 17.50 -12.54 -24.35
CA LEU A 758 16.94 -12.23 -25.68
C LEU A 758 15.67 -11.39 -25.60
N THR A 759 14.81 -11.66 -24.62
CA THR A 759 13.57 -10.88 -24.41
C THR A 759 13.92 -9.44 -24.05
N GLN A 760 14.88 -9.23 -23.15
CA GLN A 760 15.40 -7.90 -22.80
C GLN A 760 16.05 -7.18 -23.99
N PHE A 761 16.82 -7.90 -24.81
CA PHE A 761 17.48 -7.34 -25.99
C PHE A 761 16.47 -6.90 -27.07
N VAL A 762 15.46 -7.73 -27.37
CA VAL A 762 14.42 -7.40 -28.36
C VAL A 762 13.53 -6.25 -27.87
N LEU A 763 13.17 -6.24 -26.58
CA LEU A 763 12.41 -5.14 -25.98
C LEU A 763 13.17 -3.80 -26.08
N ARG A 764 14.50 -3.81 -25.93
CA ARG A 764 15.34 -2.61 -26.06
C ARG A 764 15.57 -2.15 -27.50
N THR A 765 15.55 -3.08 -28.47
CA THR A 765 15.98 -2.79 -29.85
C THR A 765 14.82 -2.56 -30.81
N PHE A 766 13.66 -3.20 -30.58
CA PHE A 766 12.52 -3.17 -31.51
C PHE A 766 11.24 -2.55 -30.93
N LEU A 767 11.21 -2.24 -29.63
CA LEU A 767 10.05 -1.65 -28.95
C LEU A 767 10.39 -0.36 -28.19
N ALA A 768 11.54 0.26 -28.51
CA ALA A 768 11.89 1.63 -28.11
C ALA A 768 11.18 2.65 -29.01
#